data_AF-A0A9E2GYA7-F1
#
_entry.id   AF-A0A9E2GYA7-F1
#
_cell.length_a   1.000
_cell.length_b   1.000
_cell.length_c   1.000
_cell.angle_alpha   90.00
_cell.angle_beta   90.00
_cell.angle_gamma   90.00
#
_symmetry.space_group_name_H-M   'P 1'
#
loop_
_entity.id
_entity.type
_entity.pdbx_description
1 polymer ?
#
loop_
_entity_poly.entity_id
_entity_poly.type
_entity_poly.pdbx_seq_one_letter_code
_entity_poly.pdbx_strand_id
1 'polypeptide(L)'
;MLKRHSCWLLILLLATQFACDHKSSKKKPQLEVPPEPVVEVSEKSPFPELAVTLAYLRSYYYDPTKLKPAEMLAAGLEELQSDIASVAFVQTTPTLVTVQVDKEKKNFDLSKMTDIGKLEEVISDILKFVTMELKKNGAPADDIEDSIYSFVNGMLEALDPYSVLIKPKYTDDLDMQTKGEYGGVGMVLSVRDWEVTVIYPNEGTPAFEEGVKEGDVITQIDDESTVNMLLSDAVDKIRGPENTDVTIMVRRKKDAKGSKDPKDPALQKDEKDKSIPEEVKKFILRRRQIKLESVSARWLPGNVLYLRINHFINYTTDDLTAKYAEFTKEKKPSGLILDLSNNPGGLLPQSVTVSNAFLSGGVIVSTVGAPGSQKQVFHAEEKGTLNAETPMVVLVSSQSASASEIVAGALKGQDRALVVGETTYGKGTVQQIFHQGQGQPVLKMTIREYLTPGDVSIQQVGVVPHVRFVNVGVIDDIVSLFWPDAPKETPKRTRTIKSDRQRPDEQPRYEVRHFISERRDRDQKNRVEDSGADEDTIEFARRILVEAGKTKASETLAGLEAFVKKHLAEEDARIVADLARRSVDWKKAPTSARTPSMKLKPVLCATDDVACAKPLETLVPGQEFFLELQLENAGDEALSRVYGVVSSPADFLDGHEYLFGVITPGKSFSWRTKLSIPHRTAAGVEPYQVDIYEQGRGKIGEFRQNLVLRELGRPKFAFTFAYGEENGGDGLAQKDETFLLHMQVKNIGDGPSEKLVSMMRNESKNRLFLLEGRTHHEKLAPGQETWATMKYRIQDTNAPLKIELSVFDTEFSESVSRQFELPAGAAVDGSFQPFSTLLPENTAIWHTAGLSGLQLGTGAGWVDAVGMYGTACRLKLTDRVFGFAACTLRTDPPKDRKAPAIVWTSHVVPPRILLTTRPESLTKAESVMIAGEVVHPASIRDFYIIVSNFKSDRPKQKVFYAPGKGGSLKFDSSIPLSPGLNQILLVARHDKDLVGHLLLSVVRE
;
A
#
# COMPACT_ATOMS: atom_id res chain seq x y z
N MET A 1 -10.04 94.01 -0.94
CA MET A 1 -8.89 94.16 -0.02
C MET A 1 -9.22 93.44 1.29
N LEU A 2 -8.23 92.70 1.84
CA LEU A 2 -8.08 92.29 3.25
C LEU A 2 -9.02 91.23 3.85
N LYS A 3 -8.61 90.38 4.82
CA LYS A 3 -7.30 89.90 5.32
C LYS A 3 -7.53 88.90 6.49
N ARG A 4 -6.62 87.92 6.58
CA ARG A 4 -5.96 87.30 7.78
C ARG A 4 -6.79 86.93 9.03
N HIS A 5 -6.92 85.62 9.30
CA HIS A 5 -6.11 84.85 10.28
C HIS A 5 -6.79 83.51 10.64
N SER A 6 -6.17 82.38 10.27
CA SER A 6 -6.18 81.09 10.99
C SER A 6 -5.40 80.04 10.18
N CYS A 7 -4.08 80.02 10.33
CA CYS A 7 -3.19 78.93 9.92
C CYS A 7 -2.48 78.52 11.21
N TRP A 8 -2.50 77.22 11.57
CA TRP A 8 -1.53 76.49 12.43
C TRP A 8 -2.08 75.15 13.01
N LEU A 9 -3.00 74.45 12.32
CA LEU A 9 -3.38 73.07 12.72
C LEU A 9 -3.61 72.05 11.59
N LEU A 10 -3.21 72.34 10.34
CA LEU A 10 -3.44 71.45 9.19
C LEU A 10 -2.17 70.97 8.44
N ILE A 11 -0.97 71.11 9.04
CA ILE A 11 0.32 70.78 8.40
C ILE A 11 1.00 69.55 9.08
N LEU A 12 0.22 68.63 9.64
CA LEU A 12 0.73 67.32 10.13
C LEU A 12 -0.03 66.11 9.55
N LEU A 13 -0.95 66.33 8.61
CA LEU A 13 -1.78 65.29 8.00
C LEU A 13 -1.54 65.10 6.49
N LEU A 14 -0.56 65.79 5.89
CA LEU A 14 -0.29 65.76 4.44
C LEU A 14 1.16 65.37 4.06
N ALA A 15 1.97 64.89 5.01
CA ALA A 15 3.36 64.49 4.77
C ALA A 15 3.62 62.97 4.88
N THR A 16 2.58 62.13 4.81
CA THR A 16 2.70 60.66 4.77
C THR A 16 1.92 60.04 3.61
N GLN A 17 1.77 60.78 2.50
CA GLN A 17 0.99 60.32 1.33
C GLN A 17 1.80 60.29 0.03
N PHE A 18 3.14 60.28 0.13
CA PHE A 18 4.06 60.02 -0.97
C PHE A 18 5.26 59.18 -0.49
N ALA A 19 5.00 57.96 -0.02
CA ALA A 19 5.98 56.88 0.05
C ALA A 19 5.21 55.56 0.19
N CYS A 20 5.59 54.57 -0.61
CA CYS A 20 4.99 53.23 -0.73
C CYS A 20 3.68 53.13 -1.53
N ASP A 21 3.75 53.46 -2.82
CA ASP A 21 2.94 52.74 -3.83
C ASP A 21 3.86 51.81 -4.64
N HIS A 22 4.25 50.72 -3.98
CA HIS A 22 4.95 49.59 -4.58
C HIS A 22 4.38 48.28 -4.01
N LYS A 23 3.11 48.04 -4.31
CA LYS A 23 2.53 46.69 -4.30
C LYS A 23 1.63 46.52 -5.52
N SER A 24 2.26 46.29 -6.67
CA SER A 24 1.66 45.47 -7.72
C SER A 24 1.32 44.11 -7.08
N SER A 25 0.04 43.90 -6.76
CA SER A 25 -0.43 42.63 -6.24
C SER A 25 -0.25 41.56 -7.32
N LYS A 26 0.63 40.59 -7.04
CA LYS A 26 0.83 39.36 -7.84
C LYS A 26 -0.51 38.61 -7.97
N LYS A 27 -1.25 38.75 -9.07
CA LYS A 27 -2.30 37.77 -9.40
C LYS A 27 -1.61 36.52 -9.93
N LYS A 28 -1.46 35.50 -9.07
CA LYS A 28 -1.07 34.15 -9.51
C LYS A 28 -2.13 33.65 -10.50
N PRO A 29 -1.77 32.85 -11.53
CA PRO A 29 -2.76 32.21 -12.38
C PRO A 29 -3.67 31.33 -11.50
N GLN A 30 -4.92 31.75 -11.34
CA GLN A 30 -5.92 31.02 -10.56
C GLN A 30 -6.89 30.38 -11.54
N LEU A 31 -7.15 29.08 -11.34
CA LEU A 31 -8.31 28.43 -11.92
C LEU A 31 -9.54 29.20 -11.41
N GLU A 32 -10.46 29.61 -12.30
CA GLU A 32 -11.72 30.19 -11.80
C GLU A 32 -12.46 29.10 -11.04
N VAL A 33 -12.52 29.27 -9.72
CA VAL A 33 -13.27 28.39 -8.84
C VAL A 33 -14.74 28.77 -9.01
N PRO A 34 -15.63 27.80 -9.33
CA PRO A 34 -17.05 28.09 -9.35
C PRO A 34 -17.48 28.65 -7.98
N PRO A 35 -18.43 29.60 -7.92
CA PRO A 35 -18.99 30.01 -6.62
C PRO A 35 -19.51 28.77 -5.89
N GLU A 36 -19.45 28.74 -4.56
CA GLU A 36 -20.10 27.66 -3.81
C GLU A 36 -21.56 27.57 -4.28
N PRO A 37 -22.06 26.36 -4.58
CA PRO A 37 -23.44 26.23 -4.97
C PRO A 37 -24.27 26.79 -3.83
N VAL A 38 -25.36 27.49 -4.13
CA VAL A 38 -26.32 27.87 -3.10
C VAL A 38 -26.96 26.58 -2.62
N VAL A 39 -26.33 25.94 -1.62
CA VAL A 39 -26.83 24.74 -0.97
C VAL A 39 -27.93 25.22 -0.03
N GLU A 40 -29.11 25.52 -0.58
CA GLU A 40 -30.34 25.74 0.22
C GLU A 40 -30.77 24.47 0.97
N VAL A 41 -30.08 23.35 0.76
CA VAL A 41 -30.44 22.02 1.26
C VAL A 41 -29.22 21.35 1.88
N SER A 42 -29.04 21.42 3.20
CA SER A 42 -28.09 20.51 3.87
C SER A 42 -28.37 20.26 5.37
N GLU A 43 -28.72 21.27 6.18
CA GLU A 43 -28.87 21.05 7.64
C GLU A 43 -30.04 20.15 8.05
N LYS A 44 -31.00 19.90 7.16
CA LYS A 44 -32.18 19.04 7.43
C LYS A 44 -32.06 17.63 6.88
N SER A 45 -31.05 17.33 6.07
CA SER A 45 -30.84 15.97 5.56
C SER A 45 -30.33 15.09 6.70
N PRO A 46 -30.83 13.85 6.87
CA PRO A 46 -30.27 12.90 7.83
C PRO A 46 -28.82 12.49 7.48
N PHE A 47 -28.37 12.75 6.25
CA PHE A 47 -27.01 12.50 5.77
C PHE A 47 -26.48 13.73 5.00
N PRO A 48 -26.01 14.78 5.70
CA PRO A 48 -25.52 16.01 5.08
C PRO A 48 -24.38 15.77 4.07
N GLU A 49 -23.50 14.81 4.34
CA GLU A 49 -22.36 14.45 3.50
C GLU A 49 -22.80 13.97 2.11
N LEU A 50 -23.86 13.17 2.06
CA LEU A 50 -24.46 12.69 0.81
C LEU A 50 -25.11 13.84 0.05
N ALA A 51 -25.96 14.63 0.73
CA ALA A 51 -26.71 15.72 0.11
C ALA A 51 -25.77 16.75 -0.51
N VAL A 52 -24.74 17.15 0.23
CA VAL A 52 -23.69 18.06 -0.23
C VAL A 52 -22.96 17.46 -1.43
N THR A 53 -22.51 16.21 -1.35
CA THR A 53 -21.79 15.55 -2.45
C THR A 53 -22.61 15.53 -3.74
N LEU A 54 -23.89 15.15 -3.67
CA LEU A 54 -24.78 15.13 -4.84
C LEU A 54 -25.04 16.53 -5.41
N ALA A 55 -25.14 17.55 -4.55
CA ALA A 55 -25.30 18.95 -4.99
C ALA A 55 -24.07 19.45 -5.76
N TYR A 56 -22.86 19.15 -5.29
CA TYR A 56 -21.62 19.47 -6.00
C TYR A 56 -21.51 18.71 -7.33
N LEU A 57 -21.81 17.42 -7.34
CA LEU A 57 -21.79 16.60 -8.56
C LEU A 57 -22.70 17.17 -9.64
N ARG A 58 -23.95 17.48 -9.27
CA ARG A 58 -24.94 18.07 -10.19
C ARG A 58 -24.49 19.41 -10.77
N SER A 59 -23.76 20.19 -10.00
CA SER A 59 -23.39 21.56 -10.36
C SER A 59 -22.08 21.64 -11.13
N TYR A 60 -21.10 20.79 -10.81
CA TYR A 60 -19.71 20.99 -11.21
C TYR A 60 -18.99 19.76 -11.75
N TYR A 61 -19.60 18.57 -11.73
CA TYR A 61 -18.94 17.40 -12.31
C TYR A 61 -18.73 17.61 -13.81
N TYR A 62 -17.49 17.40 -14.28
CA TYR A 62 -17.07 17.86 -15.60
C TYR A 62 -17.79 17.16 -16.76
N ASP A 63 -18.24 15.92 -16.56
CA ASP A 63 -18.94 15.11 -17.56
C ASP A 63 -20.32 14.67 -17.04
N PRO A 64 -21.37 15.46 -17.27
CA PRO A 64 -22.71 15.14 -16.77
C PRO A 64 -23.29 13.87 -17.37
N THR A 65 -22.76 13.35 -18.49
CA THR A 65 -23.27 12.11 -19.12
C THR A 65 -22.97 10.85 -18.30
N LYS A 66 -22.02 10.94 -17.37
CA LYS A 66 -21.65 9.87 -16.44
C LYS A 66 -22.46 9.84 -15.16
N LEU A 67 -23.22 10.88 -14.88
CA LEU A 67 -24.08 10.94 -13.71
C LEU A 67 -25.29 10.03 -13.93
N LYS A 68 -25.06 8.72 -13.81
CA LYS A 68 -26.04 7.66 -14.06
C LYS A 68 -26.50 7.08 -12.72
N PRO A 69 -27.69 7.46 -12.22
CA PRO A 69 -28.12 7.09 -10.87
C PRO A 69 -28.06 5.60 -10.54
N ALA A 70 -28.39 4.73 -11.50
CA ALA A 70 -28.38 3.29 -11.29
C ALA A 70 -26.98 2.69 -11.14
N GLU A 71 -26.02 3.15 -11.93
CA GLU A 71 -24.61 2.70 -11.84
C GLU A 71 -23.98 3.21 -10.52
N MET A 72 -24.26 4.47 -10.18
CA MET A 72 -23.86 5.13 -8.94
C MET A 72 -24.39 4.41 -7.68
N LEU A 73 -25.69 4.07 -7.65
CA LEU A 73 -26.30 3.33 -6.56
C LEU A 73 -25.72 1.92 -6.42
N ALA A 74 -25.54 1.21 -7.54
CA ALA A 74 -24.99 -0.14 -7.54
C ALA A 74 -23.59 -0.15 -6.95
N ALA A 75 -22.70 0.75 -7.41
CA ALA A 75 -21.35 0.86 -6.89
C ALA A 75 -21.30 1.25 -5.40
N GLY A 76 -22.17 2.16 -4.96
CA GLY A 76 -22.28 2.50 -3.54
C GLY A 76 -22.72 1.32 -2.67
N LEU A 77 -23.67 0.50 -3.14
CA LEU A 77 -24.09 -0.72 -2.46
C LEU A 77 -22.99 -1.80 -2.45
N GLU A 78 -22.24 -1.92 -3.54
CA GLU A 78 -21.11 -2.85 -3.68
C GLU A 78 -19.98 -2.53 -2.71
N GLU A 79 -19.58 -1.27 -2.62
CA GLU A 79 -18.56 -0.83 -1.67
C GLU A 79 -19.06 -0.99 -0.22
N LEU A 80 -20.32 -0.62 0.05
CA LEU A 80 -20.92 -0.78 1.37
C LEU A 80 -20.94 -2.25 1.84
N GLN A 81 -21.33 -3.21 0.99
CA GLN A 81 -21.31 -4.63 1.39
C GLN A 81 -19.89 -5.20 1.49
N SER A 82 -18.92 -4.63 0.77
CA SER A 82 -17.51 -5.02 0.85
C SER A 82 -16.92 -4.61 2.19
N ASP A 83 -17.18 -3.37 2.62
CA ASP A 83 -16.62 -2.80 3.84
C ASP A 83 -17.38 -3.24 5.10
N ILE A 84 -18.71 -3.33 5.03
CA ILE A 84 -19.54 -3.71 6.16
C ILE A 84 -20.00 -5.15 6.00
N ALA A 85 -19.32 -6.05 6.69
CA ALA A 85 -19.53 -7.49 6.57
C ALA A 85 -20.98 -7.97 6.85
N SER A 86 -21.72 -7.32 7.77
CA SER A 86 -23.12 -7.64 8.07
C SER A 86 -24.12 -7.14 7.03
N VAL A 87 -23.68 -6.29 6.08
CA VAL A 87 -24.51 -5.78 5.00
C VAL A 87 -24.36 -6.66 3.77
N ALA A 88 -25.47 -7.03 3.15
CA ALA A 88 -25.49 -7.70 1.85
C ALA A 88 -26.65 -7.12 1.03
N PHE A 89 -26.55 -7.18 -0.30
CA PHE A 89 -27.68 -6.83 -1.14
C PHE A 89 -27.84 -7.81 -2.30
N VAL A 90 -29.07 -7.90 -2.80
CA VAL A 90 -29.40 -8.67 -3.99
C VAL A 90 -30.28 -7.82 -4.88
N GLN A 91 -29.79 -7.51 -6.08
CA GLN A 91 -30.62 -6.89 -7.11
C GLN A 91 -31.55 -7.97 -7.68
N THR A 92 -32.84 -7.85 -7.38
CA THR A 92 -33.85 -8.86 -7.77
C THR A 92 -34.39 -8.58 -9.17
N THR A 93 -34.52 -7.29 -9.51
CA THR A 93 -34.85 -6.78 -10.85
C THR A 93 -34.10 -5.45 -11.07
N PRO A 94 -34.06 -4.90 -12.30
CA PRO A 94 -33.51 -3.56 -12.52
C PRO A 94 -34.15 -2.45 -11.66
N THR A 95 -35.38 -2.69 -11.17
CA THR A 95 -36.17 -1.72 -10.40
C THR A 95 -36.33 -2.09 -8.93
N LEU A 96 -35.72 -3.17 -8.44
CA LEU A 96 -35.90 -3.62 -7.06
C LEU A 96 -34.59 -4.18 -6.50
N VAL A 97 -34.16 -3.60 -5.38
CA VAL A 97 -33.02 -4.09 -4.61
C VAL A 97 -33.45 -4.51 -3.22
N THR A 98 -33.00 -5.68 -2.77
CA THR A 98 -33.16 -6.13 -1.39
C THR A 98 -31.87 -5.85 -0.65
N VAL A 99 -31.91 -5.03 0.40
CA VAL A 99 -30.78 -4.80 1.31
C VAL A 99 -31.02 -5.60 2.58
N GLN A 100 -29.99 -6.32 3.01
CA GLN A 100 -29.96 -7.11 4.22
C GLN A 100 -28.93 -6.52 5.18
N VAL A 101 -29.31 -6.38 6.45
CA VAL A 101 -28.39 -6.10 7.55
C VAL A 101 -28.63 -7.16 8.63
N ASP A 102 -27.64 -8.02 8.84
CA ASP A 102 -27.76 -9.20 9.68
C ASP A 102 -28.96 -10.09 9.29
N LYS A 103 -30.02 -10.12 10.10
CA LYS A 103 -31.22 -10.93 9.86
C LYS A 103 -32.34 -10.14 9.17
N GLU A 104 -32.26 -8.82 9.21
CA GLU A 104 -33.32 -7.95 8.71
C GLU A 104 -33.12 -7.70 7.22
N LYS A 105 -34.22 -7.75 6.46
CA LYS A 105 -34.24 -7.51 5.02
C LYS A 105 -35.28 -6.46 4.69
N LYS A 106 -34.94 -5.55 3.78
CA LYS A 106 -35.88 -4.55 3.27
C LYS A 106 -35.71 -4.39 1.76
N ASN A 107 -36.84 -4.33 1.06
CA ASN A 107 -36.89 -4.08 -0.37
C ASN A 107 -36.99 -2.58 -0.63
N PHE A 108 -36.24 -2.10 -1.62
CA PHE A 108 -36.23 -0.72 -2.07
C PHE A 108 -36.58 -0.66 -3.55
N ASP A 109 -37.59 0.16 -3.86
CA ASP A 109 -38.09 0.39 -5.21
C ASP A 109 -37.24 1.46 -5.91
N LEU A 110 -36.58 1.07 -7.00
CA LEU A 110 -35.71 1.91 -7.82
C LEU A 110 -36.45 2.50 -9.03
N SER A 111 -37.73 2.18 -9.24
CA SER A 111 -38.50 2.66 -10.41
C SER A 111 -38.63 4.18 -10.49
N LYS A 112 -38.51 4.86 -9.34
CA LYS A 112 -38.64 6.32 -9.21
C LYS A 112 -37.31 7.06 -9.36
N MET A 113 -36.20 6.34 -9.51
CA MET A 113 -34.86 6.91 -9.60
C MET A 113 -34.59 7.38 -11.05
N THR A 114 -35.20 8.50 -11.42
CA THR A 114 -35.10 9.08 -12.76
C THR A 114 -33.96 10.07 -12.93
N ASP A 115 -33.50 10.66 -11.83
CA ASP A 115 -32.49 11.72 -11.79
C ASP A 115 -31.72 11.71 -10.45
N ILE A 116 -30.71 12.59 -10.34
CA ILE A 116 -29.85 12.73 -9.16
C ILE A 116 -30.63 13.19 -7.91
N GLY A 117 -31.68 14.01 -8.05
CA GLY A 117 -32.48 14.44 -6.91
C GLY A 117 -33.26 13.28 -6.31
N LYS A 118 -33.82 12.41 -7.16
CA LYS A 118 -34.48 11.18 -6.71
C LYS A 118 -33.52 10.10 -6.22
N LEU A 119 -32.26 10.14 -6.67
CA LEU A 119 -31.20 9.29 -6.14
C LEU A 119 -30.93 9.57 -4.65
N GLU A 120 -30.89 10.84 -4.23
CA GLU A 120 -30.68 11.22 -2.82
C GLU A 120 -31.74 10.60 -1.90
N GLU A 121 -33.02 10.67 -2.30
CA GLU A 121 -34.15 10.10 -1.54
C GLU A 121 -33.97 8.59 -1.34
N VAL A 122 -33.66 7.86 -2.41
CA VAL A 122 -33.46 6.40 -2.38
C VAL A 122 -32.26 6.01 -1.53
N ILE A 123 -31.11 6.66 -1.71
CA ILE A 123 -29.90 6.38 -0.92
C ILE A 123 -30.16 6.70 0.55
N SER A 124 -30.80 7.82 0.86
CA SER A 124 -31.12 8.20 2.24
C SER A 124 -31.99 7.16 2.92
N ASP A 125 -32.97 6.58 2.22
CA ASP A 125 -33.83 5.55 2.81
C ASP A 125 -33.09 4.22 3.02
N ILE A 126 -32.14 3.88 2.14
CA ILE A 126 -31.23 2.74 2.31
C ILE A 126 -30.31 2.96 3.50
N LEU A 127 -29.61 4.10 3.57
CA LEU A 127 -28.68 4.41 4.66
C LEU A 127 -29.39 4.53 6.00
N LYS A 128 -30.62 5.06 6.06
CA LYS A 128 -31.44 5.04 7.28
C LYS A 128 -31.68 3.61 7.77
N PHE A 129 -32.06 2.71 6.87
CA PHE A 129 -32.27 1.31 7.22
C PHE A 129 -30.96 0.67 7.71
N VAL A 130 -29.86 0.87 6.98
CA VAL A 130 -28.55 0.31 7.32
C VAL A 130 -28.05 0.80 8.67
N THR A 131 -27.97 2.11 8.86
CA THR A 131 -27.47 2.72 10.11
C THR A 131 -28.36 2.38 11.30
N MET A 132 -29.69 2.35 11.13
CA MET A 132 -30.63 1.95 12.18
C MET A 132 -30.42 0.50 12.62
N GLU A 133 -30.30 -0.44 11.67
CA GLU A 133 -30.10 -1.85 12.00
C GLU A 133 -28.71 -2.13 12.56
N LEU A 134 -27.66 -1.49 12.04
CA LEU A 134 -26.31 -1.56 12.63
C LEU A 134 -26.31 -1.09 14.08
N LYS A 135 -26.94 0.05 14.37
CA LYS A 135 -27.07 0.58 15.73
C LYS A 135 -27.87 -0.34 16.64
N LYS A 136 -29.00 -0.87 16.15
CA LYS A 136 -29.86 -1.81 16.88
C LYS A 136 -29.12 -3.11 17.23
N ASN A 137 -28.20 -3.55 16.37
CA ASN A 137 -27.40 -4.75 16.56
C ASN A 137 -26.08 -4.50 17.31
N GLY A 138 -25.85 -3.28 17.83
CA GLY A 138 -24.69 -2.94 18.65
C GLY A 138 -23.38 -2.80 17.86
N ALA A 139 -23.45 -2.42 16.58
CA ALA A 139 -22.26 -2.08 15.81
C ALA A 139 -21.51 -0.88 16.45
N PRO A 140 -20.17 -0.85 16.39
CA PRO A 140 -19.37 0.32 16.77
C PRO A 140 -19.84 1.59 16.07
N ALA A 141 -19.63 2.75 16.72
CA ALA A 141 -19.96 4.04 16.12
C ALA A 141 -19.20 4.26 14.78
N ASP A 142 -17.94 3.83 14.73
CA ASP A 142 -17.10 3.91 13.53
C ASP A 142 -17.71 3.10 12.37
N ASP A 143 -18.20 1.87 12.58
CA ASP A 143 -18.86 1.07 11.53
C ASP A 143 -20.10 1.79 10.95
N ILE A 144 -20.83 2.52 11.80
CA ILE A 144 -22.01 3.30 11.38
C ILE A 144 -21.59 4.48 10.52
N GLU A 145 -20.56 5.23 10.95
CA GLU A 145 -20.00 6.32 10.16
C GLU A 145 -19.41 5.81 8.84
N ASP A 146 -18.61 4.74 8.90
CA ASP A 146 -17.98 4.09 7.76
C ASP A 146 -19.01 3.65 6.72
N SER A 147 -20.18 3.16 7.13
CA SER A 147 -21.26 2.79 6.20
C SER A 147 -21.70 3.95 5.28
N ILE A 148 -21.65 5.20 5.77
CA ILE A 148 -22.02 6.38 4.98
C ILE A 148 -20.90 6.71 3.98
N TYR A 149 -19.66 6.79 4.46
CA TYR A 149 -18.51 7.13 3.62
C TYR A 149 -18.20 6.06 2.58
N SER A 150 -18.27 4.78 2.93
CA SER A 150 -18.07 3.66 1.99
C SER A 150 -19.11 3.70 0.89
N PHE A 151 -20.39 3.96 1.23
CA PHE A 151 -21.42 4.10 0.22
C PHE A 151 -21.17 5.29 -0.71
N VAL A 152 -20.91 6.49 -0.15
CA VAL A 152 -20.68 7.70 -0.94
C VAL A 152 -19.43 7.57 -1.81
N ASN A 153 -18.37 6.96 -1.30
CA ASN A 153 -17.13 6.76 -2.05
C ASN A 153 -17.27 5.69 -3.15
N GLY A 154 -18.01 4.60 -2.91
CA GLY A 154 -18.35 3.65 -3.97
C GLY A 154 -19.15 4.30 -5.10
N MET A 155 -20.09 5.20 -4.75
CA MET A 155 -20.84 6.00 -5.71
C MET A 155 -19.94 6.95 -6.52
N LEU A 156 -18.97 7.61 -5.88
CA LEU A 156 -18.02 8.50 -6.55
C LEU A 156 -17.05 7.72 -7.45
N GLU A 157 -16.62 6.53 -7.02
CA GLU A 157 -15.71 5.67 -7.78
C GLU A 157 -16.32 5.20 -9.11
N ALA A 158 -17.66 5.04 -9.18
CA ALA A 158 -18.35 4.76 -10.43
C ALA A 158 -18.18 5.88 -11.48
N LEU A 159 -17.91 7.11 -11.04
CA LEU A 159 -17.74 8.27 -11.92
C LEU A 159 -16.30 8.35 -12.44
N ASP A 160 -15.36 8.35 -11.51
CA ASP A 160 -13.92 8.39 -11.76
C ASP A 160 -13.11 7.96 -10.51
N PRO A 161 -11.84 7.52 -10.67
CA PRO A 161 -11.01 7.05 -9.55
C PRO A 161 -10.34 8.17 -8.73
N TYR A 162 -10.68 9.44 -8.98
CA TYR A 162 -10.02 10.61 -8.36
C TYR A 162 -10.95 11.41 -7.45
N SER A 163 -12.26 11.20 -7.56
CA SER A 163 -13.30 11.83 -6.76
C SER A 163 -13.53 11.02 -5.48
N VAL A 164 -13.44 11.67 -4.33
CA VAL A 164 -13.53 11.02 -3.01
C VAL A 164 -14.02 12.01 -1.95
N LEU A 165 -14.84 11.51 -1.03
CA LEU A 165 -15.19 12.19 0.20
C LEU A 165 -14.25 11.75 1.33
N ILE A 166 -13.48 12.71 1.83
CA ILE A 166 -12.42 12.51 2.82
C ILE A 166 -12.97 12.81 4.22
N LYS A 167 -12.82 11.85 5.14
CA LYS A 167 -13.23 12.00 6.54
C LYS A 167 -12.42 13.11 7.24
N PRO A 168 -12.99 13.80 8.24
CA PRO A 168 -12.30 14.85 9.00
C PRO A 168 -10.90 14.46 9.49
N LYS A 169 -10.74 13.22 9.98
CA LYS A 169 -9.46 12.69 10.49
C LYS A 169 -8.32 12.62 9.46
N TYR A 170 -8.62 12.69 8.17
CA TYR A 170 -7.62 12.61 7.08
C TYR A 170 -7.42 13.94 6.35
N THR A 171 -8.01 15.03 6.86
CA THR A 171 -7.92 16.35 6.21
C THR A 171 -6.54 16.96 6.33
N ASP A 172 -5.83 16.73 7.43
CA ASP A 172 -4.45 17.21 7.64
C ASP A 172 -3.45 16.60 6.65
N ASP A 173 -3.61 15.32 6.30
CA ASP A 173 -2.76 14.67 5.29
C ASP A 173 -2.99 15.25 3.89
N LEU A 174 -4.24 15.56 3.54
CA LEU A 174 -4.58 16.25 2.29
C LEU A 174 -3.96 17.66 2.25
N ASP A 175 -4.06 18.39 3.36
CA ASP A 175 -3.47 19.72 3.50
C ASP A 175 -1.95 19.66 3.38
N MET A 176 -1.28 18.68 3.99
CA MET A 176 0.16 18.47 3.85
C MET A 176 0.55 18.20 2.39
N GLN A 177 -0.18 17.34 1.68
CA GLN A 177 0.08 17.01 0.27
C GLN A 177 -0.09 18.20 -0.68
N THR A 178 -0.87 19.22 -0.29
CA THR A 178 -1.18 20.37 -1.15
C THR A 178 -0.40 21.63 -0.76
N LYS A 179 -0.39 21.97 0.54
CA LYS A 179 0.36 23.10 1.09
C LYS A 179 1.86 22.82 1.13
N GLY A 180 2.24 21.55 1.28
CA GLY A 180 3.64 21.12 1.43
C GLY A 180 4.20 21.36 2.83
N GLU A 181 3.35 21.70 3.79
CA GLU A 181 3.77 22.10 5.13
C GLU A 181 3.02 21.26 6.15
N TYR A 182 3.71 20.87 7.21
CA TYR A 182 3.12 20.14 8.33
C TYR A 182 3.74 20.56 9.65
N GLY A 183 2.97 20.49 10.73
CA GLY A 183 3.49 20.68 12.08
C GLY A 183 4.24 19.43 12.54
N GLY A 184 5.54 19.56 12.83
CA GLY A 184 6.37 18.43 13.23
C GLY A 184 7.82 18.81 13.51
N VAL A 185 8.69 17.81 13.45
CA VAL A 185 10.10 17.94 13.87
C VAL A 185 11.11 17.78 12.73
N GLY A 186 10.67 17.40 11.53
CA GLY A 186 11.49 17.35 10.32
C GLY A 186 12.45 16.17 10.22
N MET A 187 11.93 14.94 10.29
CA MET A 187 12.72 13.73 10.03
C MET A 187 11.91 12.69 9.27
N VAL A 188 12.59 11.82 8.54
CA VAL A 188 11.99 10.70 7.81
C VAL A 188 12.14 9.41 8.61
N LEU A 189 11.04 8.68 8.75
CA LEU A 189 10.95 7.43 9.52
C LEU A 189 10.65 6.24 8.62
N SER A 190 11.09 5.06 9.03
CA SER A 190 10.71 3.78 8.44
C SER A 190 10.72 2.69 9.51
N VAL A 191 10.15 1.52 9.20
CA VAL A 191 10.27 0.35 10.06
C VAL A 191 11.38 -0.54 9.52
N ARG A 192 12.46 -0.69 10.28
CA ARG A 192 13.58 -1.61 9.98
C ARG A 192 13.68 -2.63 11.10
N ASP A 193 13.77 -3.91 10.75
CA ASP A 193 13.80 -5.01 11.73
C ASP A 193 12.68 -4.92 12.78
N TRP A 194 11.49 -4.49 12.34
CA TRP A 194 10.30 -4.25 13.18
C TRP A 194 10.42 -3.07 14.17
N GLU A 195 11.39 -2.17 13.98
CA GLU A 195 11.63 -1.02 14.86
C GLU A 195 11.48 0.31 14.10
N VAL A 196 10.87 1.30 14.76
CA VAL A 196 10.75 2.66 14.19
C VAL A 196 12.14 3.28 14.15
N THR A 197 12.64 3.51 12.94
CA THR A 197 14.02 3.92 12.66
C THR A 197 14.04 5.21 11.87
N VAL A 198 14.93 6.13 12.25
CA VAL A 198 15.20 7.36 11.52
C VAL A 198 16.00 7.02 10.27
N ILE A 199 15.45 7.35 9.10
CA ILE A 199 16.17 7.27 7.83
C ILE A 199 17.13 8.45 7.73
N TYR A 200 16.64 9.67 7.86
CA TYR A 200 17.49 10.85 8.03
C TYR A 200 16.68 12.01 8.64
N PRO A 201 17.31 12.87 9.43
CA PRO A 201 16.76 14.17 9.82
C PRO A 201 17.03 15.22 8.71
N ASN A 202 16.08 16.11 8.47
CA ASN A 202 16.22 17.16 7.46
C ASN A 202 17.05 18.32 8.01
N GLU A 203 18.03 18.82 7.25
CA GLU A 203 18.85 19.96 7.70
C GLU A 203 18.00 21.19 8.07
N GLY A 204 18.40 21.91 9.13
CA GLY A 204 17.70 23.11 9.61
C GLY A 204 16.34 22.86 10.29
N THR A 205 16.00 21.61 10.56
CA THR A 205 14.78 21.24 11.30
C THR A 205 15.07 20.91 12.77
N PRO A 206 14.06 20.92 13.66
CA PRO A 206 14.25 20.60 15.08
C PRO A 206 15.01 19.29 15.32
N ALA A 207 14.69 18.23 14.57
CA ALA A 207 15.34 16.93 14.72
C ALA A 207 16.84 16.98 14.41
N PHE A 208 17.22 17.68 13.34
CA PHE A 208 18.60 17.83 12.93
C PHE A 208 19.39 18.72 13.92
N GLU A 209 18.79 19.84 14.33
CA GLU A 209 19.39 20.79 15.28
C GLU A 209 19.66 20.14 16.65
N GLU A 210 18.76 19.29 17.13
CA GLU A 210 18.90 18.57 18.40
C GLU A 210 19.82 17.35 18.30
N GLY A 211 20.31 16.99 17.10
CA GLY A 211 21.34 15.97 16.91
C GLY A 211 20.82 14.52 16.80
N VAL A 212 19.56 14.36 16.38
CA VAL A 212 19.04 13.09 15.84
C VAL A 212 19.89 12.70 14.61
N LYS A 213 20.09 11.41 14.35
CA LYS A 213 20.93 10.92 13.26
C LYS A 213 20.24 9.80 12.47
N GLU A 214 20.71 9.59 11.24
CA GLU A 214 20.37 8.39 10.47
C GLU A 214 20.70 7.11 11.25
N GLY A 215 19.80 6.12 11.19
CA GLY A 215 19.94 4.83 11.86
C GLY A 215 19.54 4.82 13.34
N ASP A 216 19.14 5.97 13.89
CA ASP A 216 18.57 6.07 15.24
C ASP A 216 17.28 5.25 15.34
N VAL A 217 17.19 4.35 16.33
CA VAL A 217 15.97 3.61 16.62
C VAL A 217 15.18 4.34 17.69
N ILE A 218 13.98 4.83 17.37
CA ILE A 218 13.10 5.48 18.34
C ILE A 218 12.46 4.39 19.20
N THR A 219 12.75 4.37 20.50
CA THR A 219 12.23 3.38 21.45
C THR A 219 11.02 3.90 22.25
N GLN A 220 10.85 5.22 22.31
CA GLN A 220 9.75 5.85 23.03
C GLN A 220 9.43 7.21 22.39
N ILE A 221 8.14 7.54 22.33
CA ILE A 221 7.61 8.85 21.94
C ILE A 221 6.71 9.33 23.09
N ASP A 222 7.03 10.49 23.65
CA ASP A 222 6.52 11.00 24.92
C ASP A 222 6.57 9.93 26.00
N ASP A 223 5.44 9.46 26.51
CA ASP A 223 5.36 8.42 27.55
C ASP A 223 5.03 7.02 26.99
N GLU A 224 5.02 6.86 25.66
CA GLU A 224 4.61 5.64 24.98
C GLU A 224 5.78 4.88 24.34
N SER A 225 5.86 3.58 24.60
CA SER A 225 6.81 2.69 23.94
C SER A 225 6.46 2.52 22.46
N THR A 226 7.47 2.53 21.59
CA THR A 226 7.31 2.26 20.15
C THR A 226 7.33 0.78 19.80
N VAL A 227 7.50 -0.12 20.79
CA VAL A 227 7.48 -1.57 20.57
C VAL A 227 6.12 -1.96 19.98
N ASN A 228 6.15 -2.56 18.78
CA ASN A 228 4.97 -2.94 17.99
C ASN A 228 4.00 -1.78 17.66
N MET A 229 4.47 -0.54 17.76
CA MET A 229 3.72 0.63 17.31
C MET A 229 3.69 0.65 15.78
N LEU A 230 2.55 0.99 15.18
CA LEU A 230 2.48 1.18 13.73
C LEU A 230 3.26 2.45 13.34
N LEU A 231 3.82 2.46 12.13
CA LEU A 231 4.54 3.63 11.64
C LEU A 231 3.63 4.87 11.59
N SER A 232 2.36 4.70 11.19
CA SER A 232 1.35 5.75 11.20
C SER A 232 1.18 6.35 12.59
N ASP A 233 1.04 5.50 13.62
CA ASP A 233 0.84 5.95 15.00
C ASP A 233 2.07 6.72 15.51
N ALA A 234 3.27 6.27 15.14
CA ALA A 234 4.51 6.97 15.48
C ALA A 234 4.57 8.36 14.79
N VAL A 235 4.19 8.45 13.52
CA VAL A 235 4.13 9.70 12.76
C VAL A 235 3.10 10.65 13.37
N ASP A 236 1.91 10.17 13.69
CA ASP A 236 0.82 10.97 14.27
C ASP A 236 1.20 11.55 15.63
N LYS A 237 1.96 10.81 16.44
CA LYS A 237 2.49 11.29 17.73
C LYS A 237 3.62 12.30 17.57
N ILE A 238 4.48 12.12 16.58
CA ILE A 238 5.60 13.05 16.32
C ILE A 238 5.10 14.35 15.70
N ARG A 239 4.08 14.26 14.84
CA ARG A 239 3.36 15.42 14.32
C ARG A 239 2.51 16.06 15.42
N GLY A 240 2.10 17.29 15.17
CA GLY A 240 1.25 18.03 16.10
C GLY A 240 1.32 19.54 15.87
N PRO A 241 0.53 20.31 16.63
CA PRO A 241 0.48 21.75 16.47
C PRO A 241 1.85 22.41 16.61
N GLU A 242 2.09 23.45 15.83
CA GLU A 242 3.31 24.26 15.95
C GLU A 242 3.47 24.78 17.39
N ASN A 243 4.71 24.91 17.84
CA ASN A 243 5.02 25.40 19.19
C ASN A 243 4.48 24.48 20.29
N THR A 244 4.51 23.17 20.05
CA THR A 244 4.35 22.14 21.09
C THR A 244 5.60 21.26 21.13
N ASP A 245 5.84 20.58 22.23
CA ASP A 245 7.01 19.69 22.36
C ASP A 245 6.61 18.24 22.11
N VAL A 246 7.56 17.47 21.58
CA VAL A 246 7.53 16.01 21.60
C VAL A 246 8.86 15.50 22.13
N THR A 247 8.80 14.56 23.06
CA THR A 247 10.00 13.90 23.57
C THR A 247 10.20 12.59 22.83
N ILE A 248 11.41 12.29 22.38
CA ILE A 248 11.76 10.97 21.87
C ILE A 248 12.93 10.38 22.64
N MET A 249 12.86 9.08 22.94
CA MET A 249 14.01 8.29 23.38
C MET A 249 14.51 7.48 22.20
N VAL A 250 15.82 7.52 21.99
CA VAL A 250 16.48 6.92 20.85
C VAL A 250 17.57 5.98 21.33
N ARG A 251 17.61 4.80 20.75
CA ARG A 251 18.71 3.83 20.86
C ARG A 251 19.60 3.97 19.63
N ARG A 252 20.86 4.33 19.86
CA ARG A 252 21.87 4.53 18.81
C ARG A 252 22.97 3.48 18.92
N LYS A 253 23.21 2.72 17.83
CA LYS A 253 24.37 1.84 17.73
C LYS A 253 25.63 2.71 17.69
N LYS A 254 26.62 2.46 18.56
CA LYS A 254 27.91 3.14 18.45
C LYS A 254 28.60 2.75 17.14
N ASP A 255 29.03 3.73 16.37
CA ASP A 255 29.88 3.49 15.21
C ASP A 255 31.13 2.72 15.68
N ALA A 256 31.37 1.52 15.15
CA ALA A 256 32.58 0.74 15.43
C ALA A 256 33.85 1.38 14.80
N LYS A 257 33.83 2.66 14.44
CA LYS A 257 34.92 3.34 13.72
C LYS A 257 35.32 4.66 14.34
N GLY A 258 36.17 4.54 15.36
CA GLY A 258 37.33 5.42 15.50
C GLY A 258 38.54 4.97 14.67
N SER A 259 38.54 3.80 14.01
CA SER A 259 39.67 3.32 13.21
C SER A 259 39.47 3.59 11.71
N LYS A 260 40.34 4.43 11.15
CA LYS A 260 40.39 4.83 9.73
C LYS A 260 41.17 3.84 8.84
N ASP A 261 41.09 2.53 9.08
CA ASP A 261 41.71 1.57 8.15
C ASP A 261 40.87 0.29 7.94
N PRO A 262 40.27 0.11 6.76
CA PRO A 262 39.53 -1.11 6.39
C PRO A 262 40.40 -2.37 6.27
N LYS A 263 41.73 -2.28 6.42
CA LYS A 263 42.67 -3.39 6.19
C LYS A 263 43.37 -3.92 7.45
N ASP A 264 42.94 -3.53 8.65
CA ASP A 264 43.52 -4.08 9.89
C ASP A 264 43.20 -5.59 10.04
N PRO A 265 44.21 -6.49 10.02
CA PRO A 265 44.02 -7.93 10.20
C PRO A 265 43.45 -8.32 11.57
N ALA A 266 43.41 -7.40 12.55
CA ALA A 266 42.83 -7.63 13.87
C ALA A 266 41.29 -7.73 13.90
N LEU A 267 40.59 -7.39 12.80
CA LEU A 267 39.12 -7.42 12.72
C LEU A 267 38.52 -8.73 12.16
N GLN A 268 39.33 -9.75 11.85
CA GLN A 268 38.87 -11.00 11.22
C GLN A 268 38.72 -12.22 12.15
N LYS A 269 38.85 -12.03 13.47
CA LYS A 269 38.54 -13.10 14.44
C LYS A 269 37.65 -12.52 15.51
N ASP A 270 36.35 -12.74 15.37
CA ASP A 270 35.30 -12.80 16.39
C ASP A 270 33.97 -12.36 15.77
N GLU A 271 33.40 -13.27 14.98
CA GLU A 271 32.10 -13.09 14.32
C GLU A 271 30.93 -13.63 15.16
N LYS A 272 31.18 -13.95 16.45
CA LYS A 272 30.18 -14.54 17.35
C LYS A 272 29.79 -13.72 18.58
N ASP A 273 30.40 -12.55 18.80
CA ASP A 273 29.97 -11.63 19.85
C ASP A 273 30.27 -10.16 19.45
N LYS A 274 29.31 -9.52 18.76
CA LYS A 274 29.34 -8.08 18.49
C LYS A 274 28.09 -7.43 19.08
N SER A 275 27.97 -7.44 20.40
CA SER A 275 27.15 -6.45 21.09
C SER A 275 27.85 -5.09 21.01
N ILE A 276 27.57 -4.32 19.96
CA ILE A 276 27.96 -2.91 19.90
C ILE A 276 27.31 -2.22 21.12
N PRO A 277 28.04 -1.48 21.98
CA PRO A 277 27.42 -0.81 23.12
C PRO A 277 26.39 0.20 22.61
N GLU A 278 25.14 0.02 22.97
CA GLU A 278 24.04 0.89 22.56
C GLU A 278 23.93 2.08 23.52
N GLU A 279 23.81 3.29 23.00
CA GLU A 279 23.59 4.51 23.78
C GLU A 279 22.12 4.91 23.69
N VAL A 280 21.47 5.14 24.83
CA VAL A 280 20.10 5.68 24.88
C VAL A 280 20.17 7.20 25.06
N LYS A 281 19.55 7.95 24.15
CA LYS A 281 19.49 9.42 24.16
C LYS A 281 18.07 9.91 24.28
N LYS A 282 17.87 10.99 25.04
CA LYS A 282 16.62 11.73 25.13
C LYS A 282 16.73 13.00 24.30
N PHE A 283 15.78 13.23 23.40
CA PHE A 283 15.65 14.49 22.68
C PHE A 283 14.29 15.12 22.99
N ILE A 284 14.28 16.43 23.28
CA ILE A 284 13.05 17.21 23.41
C ILE A 284 12.98 18.08 22.16
N LEU A 285 12.05 17.77 21.28
CA LEU A 285 11.95 18.39 19.97
C LEU A 285 10.79 19.38 19.97
N ARG A 286 11.09 20.65 19.67
CA ARG A 286 10.07 21.69 19.52
C ARG A 286 9.44 21.58 18.13
N ARG A 287 8.15 21.26 18.05
CA ARG A 287 7.43 21.20 16.77
C ARG A 287 7.41 22.57 16.10
N ARG A 288 7.80 22.61 14.82
CA ARG A 288 7.75 23.77 13.94
C ARG A 288 6.94 23.43 12.69
N GLN A 289 6.54 24.46 11.94
CA GLN A 289 6.04 24.25 10.60
C GLN A 289 7.20 23.82 9.70
N ILE A 290 7.19 22.55 9.29
CA ILE A 290 8.21 21.96 8.42
C ILE A 290 7.75 22.14 6.97
N LYS A 291 8.61 22.77 6.17
CA LYS A 291 8.41 22.88 4.73
C LYS A 291 9.03 21.67 4.05
N LEU A 292 8.27 20.99 3.22
CA LEU A 292 8.81 19.98 2.30
C LEU A 292 9.61 20.69 1.21
N GLU A 293 10.85 20.24 0.97
CA GLU A 293 11.60 20.68 -0.20
C GLU A 293 11.00 20.06 -1.45
N SER A 294 10.50 20.90 -2.37
CA SER A 294 9.88 20.40 -3.59
C SER A 294 10.86 20.22 -4.75
N VAL A 295 12.04 20.86 -4.68
CA VAL A 295 13.05 20.84 -5.74
C VAL A 295 14.44 20.53 -5.19
N SER A 296 15.10 19.54 -5.77
CA SER A 296 16.51 19.23 -5.54
C SER A 296 17.35 19.49 -6.78
N ALA A 297 18.64 19.78 -6.61
CA ALA A 297 19.54 20.18 -7.69
C ALA A 297 20.96 19.62 -7.51
N ARG A 298 21.63 19.26 -8.61
CA ARG A 298 23.06 18.89 -8.61
C ARG A 298 23.72 19.15 -9.97
N TRP A 299 25.03 19.33 -9.96
CA TRP A 299 25.84 19.39 -11.18
C TRP A 299 26.18 17.99 -11.69
N LEU A 300 26.12 17.82 -13.01
CA LEU A 300 26.58 16.64 -13.74
C LEU A 300 27.81 16.98 -14.61
N PRO A 301 28.63 15.98 -14.97
CA PRO A 301 29.74 16.16 -15.91
C PRO A 301 29.31 16.82 -17.23
N GLY A 302 30.17 17.68 -17.79
CA GLY A 302 29.86 18.43 -19.01
C GLY A 302 29.05 19.71 -18.77
N ASN A 303 29.05 20.24 -17.55
CA ASN A 303 28.35 21.48 -17.19
C ASN A 303 26.82 21.41 -17.36
N VAL A 304 26.24 20.25 -17.04
CA VAL A 304 24.79 20.02 -17.10
C VAL A 304 24.22 20.18 -15.70
N LEU A 305 23.18 21.01 -15.55
CA LEU A 305 22.47 21.17 -14.28
C LEU A 305 21.26 20.23 -14.26
N TYR A 306 21.22 19.36 -13.26
CA TYR A 306 20.09 18.49 -12.99
C TYR A 306 19.20 19.14 -11.92
N LEU A 307 17.91 19.25 -12.23
CA LEU A 307 16.86 19.76 -11.36
C LEU A 307 15.78 18.69 -11.27
N ARG A 308 15.40 18.30 -10.06
CA ARG A 308 14.31 17.34 -9.84
C ARG A 308 13.19 17.99 -9.08
N ILE A 309 11.97 17.85 -9.58
CA ILE A 309 10.76 18.26 -8.85
C ILE A 309 10.14 17.00 -8.24
N ASN A 310 10.06 16.95 -6.92
CA ASN A 310 9.50 15.81 -6.19
C ASN A 310 7.97 15.87 -6.14
N HIS A 311 7.41 17.07 -5.89
CA HIS A 311 5.97 17.33 -5.81
C HIS A 311 5.63 18.75 -6.26
N PHE A 312 4.41 18.96 -6.78
CA PHE A 312 3.88 20.28 -7.12
C PHE A 312 3.02 20.84 -5.98
N ILE A 313 3.64 21.56 -5.06
CA ILE A 313 3.06 22.18 -3.87
C ILE A 313 3.09 23.71 -3.95
N ASN A 314 2.45 24.41 -3.02
CA ASN A 314 2.18 25.85 -3.08
C ASN A 314 3.36 26.79 -3.41
N TYR A 315 4.60 26.35 -3.21
CA TYR A 315 5.83 27.13 -3.41
C TYR A 315 6.86 26.45 -4.34
N THR A 316 6.47 25.44 -5.11
CA THR A 316 7.39 24.73 -6.03
C THR A 316 8.11 25.63 -7.02
N THR A 317 7.41 26.63 -7.57
CA THR A 317 8.04 27.59 -8.49
C THR A 317 9.07 28.47 -7.78
N ASP A 318 8.82 28.83 -6.52
CA ASP A 318 9.74 29.66 -5.73
C ASP A 318 11.00 28.82 -5.39
N ASP A 319 10.83 27.56 -4.99
CA ASP A 319 11.93 26.60 -4.75
C ASP A 319 12.77 26.39 -6.03
N LEU A 320 12.11 26.17 -7.17
CA LEU A 320 12.78 26.02 -8.47
C LEU A 320 13.61 27.26 -8.82
N THR A 321 13.03 28.44 -8.64
CA THR A 321 13.69 29.72 -8.93
C THR A 321 14.89 29.94 -8.01
N ALA A 322 14.73 29.67 -6.71
CA ALA A 322 15.80 29.80 -5.72
C ALA A 322 16.95 28.82 -6.00
N LYS A 323 16.65 27.54 -6.21
CA LYS A 323 17.66 26.52 -6.52
C LYS A 323 18.38 26.78 -7.84
N TYR A 324 17.65 27.19 -8.87
CA TYR A 324 18.27 27.58 -10.14
C TYR A 324 19.21 28.78 -9.97
N ALA A 325 18.79 29.83 -9.26
CA ALA A 325 19.61 31.01 -9.01
C ALA A 325 20.85 30.69 -8.15
N GLU A 326 20.70 29.83 -7.13
CA GLU A 326 21.79 29.34 -6.29
C GLU A 326 22.88 28.67 -7.12
N PHE A 327 22.50 27.69 -7.95
CA PHE A 327 23.45 26.90 -8.74
C PHE A 327 24.05 27.69 -9.91
N THR A 328 23.30 28.65 -10.48
CA THR A 328 23.76 29.40 -11.67
C THR A 328 24.41 30.74 -11.38
N LYS A 329 24.59 31.09 -10.09
CA LYS A 329 25.22 32.34 -9.65
C LYS A 329 26.63 32.54 -10.22
N GLU A 330 27.42 31.48 -10.26
CA GLU A 330 28.83 31.54 -10.70
C GLU A 330 29.03 31.08 -12.14
N LYS A 331 28.13 30.22 -12.65
CA LYS A 331 28.29 29.59 -13.95
C LYS A 331 26.93 29.26 -14.58
N LYS A 332 26.75 29.62 -15.84
CA LYS A 332 25.57 29.21 -16.61
C LYS A 332 25.69 27.74 -17.06
N PRO A 333 24.62 26.95 -16.98
CA PRO A 333 24.62 25.56 -17.43
C PRO A 333 24.68 25.51 -18.96
N SER A 334 25.38 24.51 -19.48
CA SER A 334 25.42 24.20 -20.92
C SER A 334 24.24 23.32 -21.35
N GLY A 335 23.59 22.66 -20.39
CA GLY A 335 22.37 21.87 -20.59
C GLY A 335 21.58 21.76 -19.28
N LEU A 336 20.27 21.56 -19.40
CA LEU A 336 19.35 21.37 -18.28
C LEU A 336 18.68 20.00 -18.36
N ILE A 337 18.64 19.28 -17.24
CA ILE A 337 17.77 18.11 -17.07
C ILE A 337 16.73 18.47 -16.04
N LEU A 338 15.45 18.40 -16.42
CA LEU A 338 14.32 18.49 -15.49
C LEU A 338 13.75 17.10 -15.27
N ASP A 339 13.91 16.56 -14.07
CA ASP A 339 13.42 15.25 -13.72
C ASP A 339 12.04 15.34 -13.05
N LEU A 340 11.05 14.74 -13.72
CA LEU A 340 9.67 14.57 -13.28
C LEU A 340 9.32 13.09 -13.10
N SER A 341 10.31 12.19 -13.20
CA SER A 341 10.12 10.75 -13.03
C SER A 341 9.58 10.45 -11.64
N ASN A 342 8.58 9.58 -11.58
CA ASN A 342 7.92 9.14 -10.35
C ASN A 342 7.21 10.26 -9.56
N ASN A 343 6.99 11.43 -10.17
CA ASN A 343 6.25 12.53 -9.56
C ASN A 343 4.75 12.46 -9.91
N PRO A 344 3.85 12.19 -8.94
CA PRO A 344 2.41 12.03 -9.18
C PRO A 344 1.67 13.36 -9.46
N GLY A 345 2.40 14.47 -9.49
CA GLY A 345 1.90 15.80 -9.81
C GLY A 345 1.63 16.65 -8.57
N GLY A 346 0.45 17.27 -8.53
CA GLY A 346 0.05 18.21 -7.49
C GLY A 346 -0.75 19.38 -8.07
N LEU A 347 -0.48 20.59 -7.60
CA LEU A 347 -1.27 21.79 -7.91
C LEU A 347 -1.11 22.25 -9.37
N LEU A 348 -2.23 22.36 -10.10
CA LEU A 348 -2.27 22.90 -11.47
C LEU A 348 -1.67 24.32 -11.59
N PRO A 349 -1.91 25.27 -10.66
CA PRO A 349 -1.26 26.58 -10.74
C PRO A 349 0.27 26.49 -10.77
N GLN A 350 0.85 25.50 -10.09
CA GLN A 350 2.30 25.31 -10.02
C GLN A 350 2.85 24.68 -11.29
N SER A 351 2.14 23.76 -11.94
CA SER A 351 2.58 23.26 -13.25
C SER A 351 2.60 24.37 -14.30
N VAL A 352 1.63 25.30 -14.24
CA VAL A 352 1.61 26.47 -15.12
C VAL A 352 2.85 27.34 -14.90
N THR A 353 3.13 27.75 -13.66
CA THR A 353 4.25 28.66 -13.38
C THR A 353 5.62 28.00 -13.52
N VAL A 354 5.74 26.69 -13.24
CA VAL A 354 6.95 25.91 -13.55
C VAL A 354 7.17 25.80 -15.06
N SER A 355 6.13 25.57 -15.85
CA SER A 355 6.25 25.55 -17.32
C SER A 355 6.71 26.91 -17.85
N ASN A 356 6.15 27.99 -17.31
CA ASN A 356 6.53 29.37 -17.64
C ASN A 356 8.00 29.68 -17.33
N ALA A 357 8.58 29.05 -16.32
CA ALA A 357 10.00 29.23 -15.98
C ALA A 357 10.95 28.85 -17.13
N PHE A 358 10.49 28.04 -18.09
CA PHE A 358 11.30 27.57 -19.22
C PHE A 358 10.77 28.01 -20.59
N LEU A 359 9.64 28.74 -20.64
CA LEU A 359 8.97 29.18 -21.87
C LEU A 359 8.88 30.71 -21.89
N SER A 360 9.08 31.33 -23.06
CA SER A 360 8.91 32.78 -23.27
C SER A 360 7.54 33.14 -23.88
N GLY A 361 6.75 32.14 -24.28
CA GLY A 361 5.44 32.32 -24.91
C GLY A 361 4.82 30.97 -25.30
N GLY A 362 3.58 31.01 -25.80
CA GLY A 362 2.84 29.81 -26.23
C GLY A 362 1.79 29.35 -25.23
N VAL A 363 1.04 28.32 -25.58
CA VAL A 363 0.04 27.68 -24.70
C VAL A 363 0.76 26.69 -23.80
N ILE A 364 0.49 26.74 -22.49
CA ILE A 364 0.98 25.74 -21.54
C ILE A 364 -0.05 24.61 -21.43
N VAL A 365 -1.28 24.96 -21.06
CA VAL A 365 -2.38 24.02 -20.84
C VAL A 365 -3.70 24.74 -21.04
N SER A 366 -4.72 24.01 -21.47
CA SER A 366 -6.10 24.52 -21.41
C SER A 366 -6.98 23.60 -20.57
N THR A 367 -8.05 24.12 -19.98
CA THR A 367 -9.01 23.32 -19.22
C THR A 367 -10.41 23.51 -19.76
N VAL A 368 -11.15 22.41 -19.85
CA VAL A 368 -12.55 22.35 -20.28
C VAL A 368 -13.37 21.72 -19.16
N GLY A 369 -14.44 22.39 -18.74
CA GLY A 369 -15.35 21.89 -17.72
C GLY A 369 -16.66 21.39 -18.32
N ALA A 370 -17.67 21.27 -17.46
CA ALA A 370 -19.03 20.91 -17.85
C ALA A 370 -19.61 21.83 -18.94
N PRO A 371 -20.61 21.37 -19.73
CA PRO A 371 -21.30 22.20 -20.72
C PRO A 371 -21.75 23.55 -20.14
N GLY A 372 -21.41 24.64 -20.84
CA GLY A 372 -21.66 26.01 -20.37
C GLY A 372 -20.51 26.66 -19.59
N SER A 373 -19.49 25.89 -19.17
CA SER A 373 -18.25 26.44 -18.62
C SER A 373 -17.36 27.03 -19.73
N GLN A 374 -16.65 28.13 -19.42
CA GLN A 374 -15.67 28.68 -20.34
C GLN A 374 -14.39 27.84 -20.35
N LYS A 375 -13.91 27.54 -21.57
CA LYS A 375 -12.57 27.00 -21.79
C LYS A 375 -11.56 28.02 -21.28
N GLN A 376 -10.70 27.60 -20.36
CA GLN A 376 -9.60 28.44 -19.86
C GLN A 376 -8.31 28.03 -20.56
N VAL A 377 -7.53 29.00 -21.00
CA VAL A 377 -6.23 28.75 -21.66
C VAL A 377 -5.16 29.48 -20.86
N PHE A 378 -4.17 28.73 -20.40
CA PHE A 378 -3.01 29.26 -19.68
C PHE A 378 -1.85 29.42 -20.66
N HIS A 379 -1.35 30.64 -20.77
CA HIS A 379 -0.25 30.98 -21.66
C HIS A 379 1.05 31.18 -20.88
N ALA A 380 2.16 30.88 -21.52
CA ALA A 380 3.46 31.34 -21.05
C ALA A 380 3.63 32.83 -21.39
N GLU A 381 4.32 33.55 -20.51
CA GLU A 381 4.67 34.95 -20.59
C GLU A 381 6.18 35.09 -20.39
N GLU A 382 6.82 36.02 -21.11
CA GLU A 382 8.25 36.33 -20.95
C GLU A 382 8.61 36.69 -19.49
N LYS A 383 7.67 37.26 -18.76
CA LYS A 383 7.82 37.54 -17.34
C LYS A 383 7.81 36.24 -16.54
N GLY A 384 8.89 36.01 -15.79
CA GLY A 384 9.04 34.82 -14.94
C GLY A 384 9.77 33.66 -15.63
N THR A 385 10.18 33.82 -16.89
CA THR A 385 11.08 32.90 -17.56
C THR A 385 12.48 32.97 -16.92
N LEU A 386 12.94 31.83 -16.38
CA LEU A 386 14.29 31.67 -15.84
C LEU A 386 15.29 31.36 -16.96
N ASN A 387 14.89 30.48 -17.89
CA ASN A 387 15.76 30.03 -18.98
C ASN A 387 14.99 29.45 -20.17
N ALA A 388 14.90 30.21 -21.26
CA ALA A 388 14.30 29.75 -22.52
C ALA A 388 15.31 29.23 -23.56
N GLU A 389 16.62 29.40 -23.34
CA GLU A 389 17.63 29.23 -24.41
C GLU A 389 18.53 28.00 -24.22
N THR A 390 18.77 27.58 -22.98
CA THR A 390 19.67 26.45 -22.71
C THR A 390 19.02 25.13 -23.15
N PRO A 391 19.76 24.27 -23.89
CA PRO A 391 19.29 22.94 -24.28
C PRO A 391 18.74 22.16 -23.08
N MET A 392 17.60 21.49 -23.27
CA MET A 392 16.86 20.88 -22.16
C MET A 392 16.32 19.50 -22.51
N VAL A 393 16.45 18.59 -21.53
CA VAL A 393 15.77 17.28 -21.51
C VAL A 393 14.82 17.24 -20.32
N VAL A 394 13.64 16.66 -20.51
CA VAL A 394 12.68 16.35 -19.43
C VAL A 394 12.64 14.83 -19.25
N LEU A 395 12.88 14.36 -18.04
CA LEU A 395 12.77 12.94 -17.70
C LEU A 395 11.39 12.63 -17.12
N VAL A 396 10.79 11.55 -17.59
CA VAL A 396 9.45 11.09 -17.18
C VAL A 396 9.42 9.57 -17.00
N SER A 397 8.52 9.08 -16.15
CA SER A 397 8.25 7.65 -15.99
C SER A 397 6.75 7.37 -16.10
N SER A 398 6.38 6.09 -16.08
CA SER A 398 4.99 5.64 -16.02
C SER A 398 4.23 6.09 -14.75
N GLN A 399 4.94 6.60 -13.74
CA GLN A 399 4.35 7.19 -12.52
C GLN A 399 4.30 8.73 -12.55
N SER A 400 4.86 9.38 -13.57
CA SER A 400 4.70 10.83 -13.76
C SER A 400 3.23 11.12 -14.08
N ALA A 401 2.54 11.94 -13.27
CA ALA A 401 1.11 12.17 -13.43
C ALA A 401 0.70 13.65 -13.26
N SER A 402 -0.47 14.03 -13.78
CA SER A 402 -1.13 15.31 -13.53
C SER A 402 -0.23 16.53 -13.81
N ALA A 403 0.12 17.33 -12.79
CA ALA A 403 0.99 18.50 -12.93
C ALA A 403 2.32 18.20 -13.67
N SER A 404 2.92 17.03 -13.45
CA SER A 404 4.12 16.57 -14.17
C SER A 404 3.86 16.42 -15.67
N GLU A 405 2.69 15.87 -16.04
CA GLU A 405 2.29 15.68 -17.43
C GLU A 405 1.93 17.01 -18.11
N ILE A 406 1.39 17.97 -17.36
CA ILE A 406 1.18 19.34 -17.85
C ILE A 406 2.53 19.97 -18.21
N VAL A 407 3.54 19.88 -17.33
CA VAL A 407 4.87 20.44 -17.61
C VAL A 407 5.53 19.72 -18.79
N ALA A 408 5.56 18.38 -18.79
CA ALA A 408 6.14 17.60 -19.88
C ALA A 408 5.42 17.89 -21.21
N GLY A 409 4.08 17.92 -21.21
CA GLY A 409 3.25 18.21 -22.37
C GLY A 409 3.41 19.64 -22.89
N ALA A 410 3.53 20.63 -22.00
CA ALA A 410 3.78 22.02 -22.37
C ALA A 410 5.16 22.19 -23.03
N LEU A 411 6.22 21.66 -22.39
CA LEU A 411 7.59 21.77 -22.90
C LEU A 411 7.80 20.97 -24.19
N LYS A 412 7.13 19.82 -24.33
CA LYS A 412 7.08 19.05 -25.58
C LYS A 412 6.33 19.81 -26.68
N GLY A 413 5.11 20.26 -26.38
CA GLY A 413 4.22 20.90 -27.35
C GLY A 413 4.71 22.25 -27.85
N GLN A 414 5.53 22.95 -27.06
CA GLN A 414 6.20 24.20 -27.46
C GLN A 414 7.60 24.00 -28.06
N ASP A 415 7.97 22.76 -28.40
CA ASP A 415 9.28 22.42 -28.99
C ASP A 415 10.48 22.85 -28.12
N ARG A 416 10.28 22.95 -26.80
CA ARG A 416 11.25 23.51 -25.85
C ARG A 416 12.21 22.47 -25.27
N ALA A 417 11.74 21.24 -25.05
CA ALA A 417 12.55 20.20 -24.43
C ALA A 417 12.30 18.82 -25.03
N LEU A 418 13.37 18.03 -25.10
CA LEU A 418 13.27 16.62 -25.47
C LEU A 418 12.78 15.82 -24.25
N VAL A 419 11.56 15.29 -24.31
CA VAL A 419 11.05 14.31 -23.31
C VAL A 419 11.66 12.92 -23.52
N VAL A 420 12.23 12.34 -22.46
CA VAL A 420 12.91 11.03 -22.43
C VAL A 420 12.40 10.19 -21.24
N GLY A 421 12.24 8.88 -21.43
CA GLY A 421 11.86 7.95 -20.36
C GLY A 421 10.71 7.03 -20.78
N GLU A 422 9.66 6.90 -19.98
CA GLU A 422 8.46 6.12 -20.33
C GLU A 422 7.25 7.00 -20.63
N THR A 423 6.21 6.43 -21.27
CA THR A 423 4.91 7.11 -21.37
C THR A 423 4.34 7.35 -19.98
N THR A 424 3.89 8.59 -19.73
CA THR A 424 3.40 9.00 -18.41
C THR A 424 2.05 8.37 -18.04
N TYR A 425 1.60 8.58 -16.81
CA TYR A 425 0.44 7.88 -16.22
C TYR A 425 -0.89 8.06 -16.98
N GLY A 426 -1.14 9.22 -17.58
CA GLY A 426 -2.37 9.52 -18.30
C GLY A 426 -3.50 10.05 -17.43
N LYS A 427 -3.20 10.92 -16.45
CA LYS A 427 -4.23 11.58 -15.64
C LYS A 427 -4.50 12.97 -16.18
N GLY A 428 -5.44 13.10 -17.12
CA GLY A 428 -5.86 14.32 -17.80
C GLY A 428 -6.99 15.12 -17.12
N THR A 429 -7.27 14.89 -15.84
CA THR A 429 -8.37 15.58 -15.13
C THR A 429 -7.89 16.46 -13.96
N VAL A 430 -8.68 17.49 -13.65
CA VAL A 430 -8.44 18.46 -12.58
C VAL A 430 -9.46 18.24 -11.47
N GLN A 431 -8.96 17.99 -10.27
CA GLN A 431 -9.79 17.91 -9.07
C GLN A 431 -9.80 19.25 -8.33
N GLN A 432 -10.97 19.63 -7.85
CA GLN A 432 -11.14 20.72 -6.90
C GLN A 432 -11.37 20.14 -5.50
N ILE A 433 -10.79 20.81 -4.51
CA ILE A 433 -10.98 20.49 -3.09
C ILE A 433 -12.03 21.46 -2.55
N PHE A 434 -13.13 20.92 -2.04
CA PHE A 434 -14.24 21.65 -1.45
C PHE A 434 -14.27 21.39 0.06
N HIS A 435 -13.77 22.38 0.82
CA HIS A 435 -13.82 22.34 2.28
C HIS A 435 -15.22 22.71 2.77
N GLN A 436 -15.83 21.86 3.59
CA GLN A 436 -17.16 22.12 4.16
C GLN A 436 -17.10 22.88 5.49
N GLY A 437 -15.91 23.24 5.96
CA GLY A 437 -15.65 23.88 7.25
C GLY A 437 -14.47 23.25 7.99
N GLN A 438 -14.02 23.86 9.09
CA GLN A 438 -12.98 23.27 9.92
C GLN A 438 -13.50 22.02 10.65
N GLY A 439 -12.72 20.93 10.62
CA GLY A 439 -13.12 19.65 11.21
C GLY A 439 -14.29 18.95 10.49
N GLN A 440 -14.67 19.44 9.31
CA GLN A 440 -15.71 18.84 8.47
C GLN A 440 -15.08 17.97 7.36
N PRO A 441 -15.86 17.09 6.73
CA PRO A 441 -15.39 16.29 5.60
C PRO A 441 -14.96 17.18 4.43
N VAL A 442 -14.07 16.67 3.61
CA VAL A 442 -13.58 17.37 2.42
C VAL A 442 -13.95 16.57 1.17
N LEU A 443 -14.66 17.21 0.24
CA LEU A 443 -14.96 16.63 -1.06
C LEU A 443 -13.85 17.00 -2.04
N LYS A 444 -13.11 16.01 -2.52
CA LYS A 444 -12.21 16.15 -3.66
C LYS A 444 -12.93 15.61 -4.88
N MET A 445 -13.17 16.44 -5.90
CA MET A 445 -14.01 16.05 -7.03
C MET A 445 -13.47 16.56 -8.36
N THR A 446 -13.59 15.74 -9.40
CA THR A 446 -13.20 16.15 -10.75
C THR A 446 -14.17 17.17 -11.33
N ILE A 447 -13.66 18.35 -11.70
CA ILE A 447 -14.47 19.46 -12.23
C ILE A 447 -14.11 19.87 -13.66
N ARG A 448 -12.92 19.50 -14.13
CA ARG A 448 -12.44 19.84 -15.48
C ARG A 448 -11.53 18.74 -16.03
N GLU A 449 -11.47 18.65 -17.35
CA GLU A 449 -10.40 17.97 -18.09
C GLU A 449 -9.35 19.03 -18.47
N TYR A 450 -8.07 18.67 -18.48
CA TYR A 450 -7.02 19.53 -19.02
C TYR A 450 -6.45 18.94 -20.31
N LEU A 451 -6.06 19.83 -21.22
CA LEU A 451 -5.57 19.51 -22.56
C LEU A 451 -4.20 20.15 -22.75
N THR A 452 -3.26 19.38 -23.30
CA THR A 452 -1.92 19.84 -23.65
C THR A 452 -1.96 20.72 -24.91
N PRO A 453 -0.86 21.40 -25.28
CA PRO A 453 -0.85 22.27 -26.46
C PRO A 453 -1.31 21.54 -27.73
N GLY A 454 -2.19 22.18 -28.51
CA GLY A 454 -2.88 21.54 -29.64
C GLY A 454 -4.20 20.85 -29.28
N ASP A 455 -4.75 21.13 -28.10
CA ASP A 455 -6.03 20.60 -27.59
C ASP A 455 -6.06 19.06 -27.49
N VAL A 456 -4.91 18.46 -27.17
CA VAL A 456 -4.77 17.00 -27.05
C VAL A 456 -5.12 16.57 -25.63
N SER A 457 -6.02 15.59 -25.51
CA SER A 457 -6.29 14.92 -24.23
C SER A 457 -5.26 13.83 -23.99
N ILE A 458 -4.67 13.83 -22.80
CA ILE A 458 -3.74 12.79 -22.34
C ILE A 458 -4.41 11.80 -21.38
N GLN A 459 -5.70 11.96 -21.08
CA GLN A 459 -6.42 11.09 -20.18
C GLN A 459 -6.39 9.64 -20.71
N GLN A 460 -5.99 8.67 -19.87
CA GLN A 460 -5.74 7.25 -20.22
C GLN A 460 -4.61 6.99 -21.24
N VAL A 461 -3.92 8.02 -21.75
CA VAL A 461 -2.86 7.86 -22.76
C VAL A 461 -1.49 8.26 -22.20
N GLY A 462 -1.44 9.38 -21.48
CA GLY A 462 -0.20 10.00 -21.03
C GLY A 462 0.47 10.86 -22.10
N VAL A 463 1.58 11.48 -21.74
CA VAL A 463 2.52 12.16 -22.62
C VAL A 463 3.53 11.11 -23.11
N VAL A 464 3.44 10.78 -24.39
CA VAL A 464 4.40 9.86 -25.03
C VAL A 464 5.77 10.57 -25.12
N PRO A 465 6.88 9.97 -24.67
CA PRO A 465 8.20 10.60 -24.77
C PRO A 465 8.68 10.64 -26.23
N HIS A 466 9.61 11.56 -26.56
CA HIS A 466 10.27 11.51 -27.86
C HIS A 466 11.21 10.31 -27.95
N VAL A 467 11.93 10.02 -26.85
CA VAL A 467 12.81 8.85 -26.74
C VAL A 467 12.32 8.01 -25.58
N ARG A 468 11.81 6.81 -25.88
CA ARG A 468 11.53 5.83 -24.85
C ARG A 468 12.85 5.21 -24.39
N PHE A 469 13.16 5.28 -23.10
CA PHE A 469 14.38 4.69 -22.53
C PHE A 469 13.97 3.66 -21.49
N VAL A 470 14.37 2.40 -21.68
CA VAL A 470 14.05 1.30 -20.77
C VAL A 470 15.30 0.52 -20.42
N ASN A 471 15.44 0.20 -19.13
CA ASN A 471 16.51 -0.65 -18.64
C ASN A 471 16.12 -2.11 -18.86
N VAL A 472 17.01 -2.88 -19.49
CA VAL A 472 16.84 -4.30 -19.82
C VAL A 472 18.02 -5.10 -19.30
N GLY A 473 17.87 -6.39 -19.03
CA GLY A 473 18.97 -7.18 -18.49
C GLY A 473 18.70 -8.65 -18.32
N VAL A 474 19.78 -9.38 -18.00
CA VAL A 474 19.70 -10.74 -17.45
C VAL A 474 20.40 -10.72 -16.11
N ILE A 475 19.63 -10.66 -15.03
CA ILE A 475 20.14 -10.56 -13.66
C ILE A 475 19.78 -11.85 -12.94
N ASP A 476 20.80 -12.56 -12.46
CA ASP A 476 20.68 -13.95 -12.00
C ASP A 476 20.07 -14.82 -13.12
N ASP A 477 18.88 -15.39 -12.90
CA ASP A 477 18.08 -16.17 -13.87
C ASP A 477 16.85 -15.40 -14.41
N ILE A 478 16.66 -14.13 -14.02
CA ILE A 478 15.54 -13.31 -14.47
C ILE A 478 15.96 -12.54 -15.74
N VAL A 479 15.25 -12.81 -16.83
CA VAL A 479 15.43 -12.15 -18.13
C VAL A 479 14.35 -11.08 -18.29
N SER A 480 14.78 -9.86 -18.63
CA SER A 480 13.91 -8.76 -19.04
C SER A 480 14.58 -8.02 -20.20
N LEU A 481 14.38 -8.49 -21.43
CA LEU A 481 14.96 -7.92 -22.65
C LEU A 481 13.92 -7.43 -23.65
N PHE A 482 12.75 -8.10 -23.68
CA PHE A 482 11.75 -7.96 -24.73
C PHE A 482 10.34 -7.76 -24.22
N TRP A 483 10.03 -8.23 -23.02
CA TRP A 483 8.75 -8.00 -22.39
C TRP A 483 8.60 -6.50 -22.32
N PRO A 484 7.61 -5.95 -23.05
CA PRO A 484 7.35 -4.55 -22.86
C PRO A 484 6.94 -4.43 -21.40
N ASP A 485 7.45 -3.42 -20.71
CA ASP A 485 6.55 -2.63 -19.87
C ASP A 485 5.45 -2.11 -20.81
N ALA A 486 4.55 -2.99 -21.26
CA ALA A 486 3.22 -2.55 -21.63
C ALA A 486 2.82 -1.76 -20.40
N PRO A 487 2.40 -0.48 -20.54
CA PRO A 487 1.99 0.31 -19.39
C PRO A 487 1.10 -0.60 -18.58
N LYS A 488 1.57 -1.03 -17.39
CA LYS A 488 0.85 -1.98 -16.52
C LYS A 488 -0.56 -1.47 -16.57
N GLU A 489 -1.47 -2.22 -17.21
CA GLU A 489 -2.74 -1.67 -17.71
C GLU A 489 -3.22 -0.65 -16.67
N THR A 490 -3.26 0.64 -17.03
CA THR A 490 -3.69 1.71 -16.11
C THR A 490 -4.84 1.13 -15.32
N PRO A 491 -4.73 1.01 -13.97
CA PRO A 491 -5.50 0.07 -13.18
C PRO A 491 -6.92 0.06 -13.70
N LYS A 492 -7.41 -1.07 -14.21
CA LYS A 492 -8.54 -1.17 -15.17
C LYS A 492 -9.78 -0.34 -14.81
N ARG A 493 -9.94 0.05 -13.53
CA ARG A 493 -10.85 1.09 -13.02
C ARG A 493 -10.75 2.45 -13.75
N THR A 494 -9.62 2.81 -14.37
CA THR A 494 -9.50 4.06 -15.14
C THR A 494 -10.30 4.06 -16.45
N ARG A 495 -10.82 2.92 -16.93
CA ARG A 495 -11.51 2.77 -18.25
C ARG A 495 -12.76 3.64 -18.43
N THR A 496 -13.27 4.29 -17.39
CA THR A 496 -14.49 5.12 -17.46
C THR A 496 -14.31 6.49 -18.12
N ILE A 497 -13.11 7.10 -18.17
CA ILE A 497 -12.91 8.42 -18.81
C ILE A 497 -12.21 8.34 -20.17
N LYS A 498 -12.99 8.37 -21.27
CA LYS A 498 -12.46 8.55 -22.63
C LYS A 498 -12.76 9.95 -23.16
N SER A 499 -11.86 10.50 -23.95
CA SER A 499 -11.99 11.81 -24.59
C SER A 499 -11.80 11.67 -26.09
N ASP A 500 -12.66 12.29 -26.89
CA ASP A 500 -12.57 12.28 -28.36
C ASP A 500 -11.33 13.03 -28.90
N ARG A 501 -10.58 13.69 -28.02
CA ARG A 501 -9.37 14.47 -28.33
C ARG A 501 -8.07 13.72 -28.02
N GLN A 502 -8.15 12.42 -27.74
CA GLN A 502 -6.98 11.57 -27.52
C GLN A 502 -6.20 11.32 -28.82
N ARG A 503 -4.90 11.05 -28.69
CA ARG A 503 -4.05 10.52 -29.76
C ARG A 503 -3.45 9.18 -29.32
N PRO A 504 -4.25 8.11 -29.26
CA PRO A 504 -3.81 6.82 -28.69
C PRO A 504 -2.71 6.14 -29.52
N ASP A 505 -2.60 6.49 -30.81
CA ASP A 505 -1.62 5.91 -31.73
C ASP A 505 -0.28 6.67 -31.75
N GLU A 506 -0.09 7.68 -30.90
CA GLU A 506 1.19 8.38 -30.81
C GLU A 506 2.30 7.43 -30.30
N GLN A 507 3.41 7.34 -31.03
CA GLN A 507 4.54 6.47 -30.69
C GLN A 507 5.82 7.28 -30.45
N PRO A 508 6.71 6.82 -29.57
CA PRO A 508 8.04 7.41 -29.42
C PRO A 508 8.79 7.44 -30.74
N ARG A 509 9.60 8.48 -30.97
CA ARG A 509 10.45 8.57 -32.17
C ARG A 509 11.57 7.53 -32.15
N TYR A 510 12.12 7.27 -30.96
CA TYR A 510 13.15 6.28 -30.73
C TYR A 510 12.79 5.43 -29.51
N GLU A 511 13.06 4.13 -29.58
CA GLU A 511 13.05 3.23 -28.43
C GLU A 511 14.49 2.78 -28.15
N VAL A 512 14.96 3.06 -26.95
CA VAL A 512 16.32 2.80 -26.48
C VAL A 512 16.26 1.83 -25.32
N ARG A 513 16.91 0.69 -25.49
CA ARG A 513 17.04 -0.34 -24.46
C ARG A 513 18.45 -0.34 -23.92
N HIS A 514 18.61 -0.07 -22.65
CA HIS A 514 19.91 -0.01 -21.99
C HIS A 514 20.18 -1.29 -21.21
N PHE A 515 21.26 -2.00 -21.53
CA PHE A 515 21.54 -3.30 -20.95
C PHE A 515 22.25 -3.22 -19.59
N ILE A 516 21.74 -3.96 -18.61
CA ILE A 516 22.29 -4.10 -17.26
C ILE A 516 22.63 -5.58 -17.03
N SER A 517 23.91 -5.86 -16.75
CA SER A 517 24.42 -7.23 -16.61
C SER A 517 24.67 -7.69 -15.17
N GLU A 518 24.61 -6.79 -14.18
CA GLU A 518 24.89 -7.10 -12.78
C GLU A 518 23.82 -6.53 -11.86
N ARG A 519 23.56 -7.24 -10.76
CA ARG A 519 22.70 -6.77 -9.69
C ARG A 519 23.45 -5.65 -8.96
N ARG A 520 23.05 -4.39 -9.17
CA ARG A 520 23.48 -3.30 -8.28
C ARG A 520 22.96 -3.65 -6.88
N ASP A 521 23.83 -3.63 -5.88
CA ASP A 521 23.52 -4.09 -4.53
C ASP A 521 22.18 -3.53 -4.02
N ARG A 522 21.40 -4.42 -3.40
CA ARG A 522 20.07 -4.15 -2.83
C ARG A 522 20.02 -3.06 -1.76
N ASP A 523 21.14 -2.42 -1.43
CA ASP A 523 21.18 -1.23 -0.58
C ASP A 523 20.42 -0.04 -1.18
N GLN A 524 20.04 -0.08 -2.47
CA GLN A 524 19.09 0.88 -3.05
C GLN A 524 17.62 0.66 -2.66
N LYS A 525 17.22 -0.52 -2.15
CA LYS A 525 15.88 -0.70 -1.55
C LYS A 525 15.70 0.10 -0.25
N ASN A 526 16.81 0.61 0.31
CA ASN A 526 16.83 1.46 1.49
C ASN A 526 16.75 2.97 1.19
N ARG A 527 16.72 3.37 -0.09
CA ARG A 527 16.24 4.70 -0.46
C ARG A 527 14.72 4.60 -0.55
N VAL A 528 14.06 5.42 0.27
CA VAL A 528 12.61 5.67 0.28
C VAL A 528 12.05 5.69 -1.15
N GLU A 529 10.76 5.35 -1.33
CA GLU A 529 9.95 5.40 -2.58
C GLU A 529 10.01 6.74 -3.38
N ASP A 530 10.95 7.62 -3.05
CA ASP A 530 11.34 8.87 -3.69
C ASP A 530 12.58 8.69 -4.60
N SER A 531 12.62 7.67 -5.45
CA SER A 531 13.66 7.56 -6.49
C SER A 531 13.22 8.31 -7.74
N GLY A 532 13.99 9.33 -8.15
CA GLY A 532 13.79 10.01 -9.45
C GLY A 532 14.13 9.08 -10.60
N ALA A 533 14.51 9.64 -11.75
CA ALA A 533 15.08 8.84 -12.83
C ALA A 533 16.31 8.08 -12.32
N ASP A 534 16.49 6.84 -12.78
CA ASP A 534 17.70 6.08 -12.49
C ASP A 534 18.94 6.76 -13.10
N GLU A 535 20.12 6.50 -12.54
CA GLU A 535 21.36 7.15 -12.98
C GLU A 535 21.71 6.85 -14.45
N ASP A 536 21.26 5.73 -15.02
CA ASP A 536 21.54 5.42 -16.43
C ASP A 536 20.68 6.27 -17.36
N THR A 537 19.40 6.47 -17.02
CA THR A 537 18.51 7.43 -17.70
C THR A 537 19.05 8.86 -17.61
N ILE A 538 19.54 9.27 -16.43
CA ILE A 538 20.14 10.60 -16.23
C ILE A 538 21.41 10.76 -17.09
N GLU A 539 22.28 9.75 -17.11
CA GLU A 539 23.50 9.76 -17.91
C GLU A 539 23.21 9.78 -19.41
N PHE A 540 22.21 9.02 -19.87
CA PHE A 540 21.77 9.03 -21.26
C PHE A 540 21.27 10.43 -21.70
N ALA A 541 20.42 11.06 -20.88
CA ALA A 541 19.97 12.43 -21.11
C ALA A 541 21.09 13.45 -21.09
N ARG A 542 22.05 13.31 -20.17
CA ARG A 542 23.25 14.15 -20.09
C ARG A 542 24.08 14.05 -21.37
N ARG A 543 24.28 12.84 -21.90
CA ARG A 543 25.00 12.63 -23.17
C ARG A 543 24.29 13.25 -24.36
N ILE A 544 22.97 13.15 -24.43
CA ILE A 544 22.16 13.84 -25.46
C ILE A 544 22.45 15.35 -25.44
N LEU A 545 22.43 15.96 -24.26
CA LEU A 545 22.67 17.41 -24.13
C LEU A 545 24.08 17.81 -24.55
N VAL A 546 25.09 17.01 -24.21
CA VAL A 546 26.50 17.32 -24.54
C VAL A 546 26.81 17.08 -26.02
N GLU A 547 26.25 16.04 -26.63
CA GLU A 547 26.60 15.62 -27.99
C GLU A 547 25.69 16.25 -29.07
N ALA A 548 24.41 16.47 -28.76
CA ALA A 548 23.40 16.89 -29.72
C ALA A 548 22.49 18.04 -29.23
N GLY A 549 22.67 18.53 -28.00
CA GLY A 549 21.78 19.50 -27.36
C GLY A 549 21.62 20.80 -28.15
N LYS A 550 20.37 21.12 -28.51
CA LYS A 550 19.95 22.41 -29.08
C LYS A 550 18.83 23.00 -28.22
N THR A 551 18.59 24.29 -28.40
CA THR A 551 17.51 25.01 -27.70
C THR A 551 16.14 24.41 -28.01
N LYS A 552 15.92 24.00 -29.27
CA LYS A 552 14.69 23.34 -29.71
C LYS A 552 14.79 21.82 -29.66
N ALA A 553 13.69 21.18 -29.25
CA ALA A 553 13.61 19.72 -29.16
C ALA A 553 13.69 19.07 -30.56
N SER A 554 13.02 19.63 -31.56
CA SER A 554 13.01 19.18 -32.96
C SER A 554 14.41 19.18 -33.58
N GLU A 555 15.22 20.20 -33.31
CA GLU A 555 16.61 20.31 -33.77
C GLU A 555 17.52 19.29 -33.07
N THR A 556 17.35 19.10 -31.76
CA THR A 556 18.05 18.05 -31.00
C THR A 556 17.70 16.67 -31.56
N LEU A 557 16.41 16.43 -31.83
CA LEU A 557 15.90 15.17 -32.36
C LEU A 557 16.42 14.87 -33.76
N ALA A 558 16.54 15.88 -34.63
CA ALA A 558 17.10 15.74 -35.97
C ALA A 558 18.57 15.30 -35.96
N GLY A 559 19.34 15.70 -34.93
CA GLY A 559 20.73 15.28 -34.73
C GLY A 559 20.90 13.93 -34.03
N LEU A 560 19.83 13.34 -33.48
CA LEU A 560 19.91 12.18 -32.58
C LEU A 560 20.13 10.84 -33.28
N GLU A 561 19.81 10.73 -34.58
CA GLU A 561 19.75 9.44 -35.27
C GLU A 561 21.07 8.65 -35.21
N ALA A 562 22.19 9.31 -35.51
CA ALA A 562 23.52 8.68 -35.48
C ALA A 562 23.91 8.25 -34.06
N PHE A 563 23.59 9.08 -33.05
CA PHE A 563 23.84 8.79 -31.65
C PHE A 563 23.04 7.58 -31.16
N VAL A 564 21.72 7.57 -31.40
CA VAL A 564 20.83 6.48 -31.00
C VAL A 564 21.23 5.18 -31.70
N LYS A 565 21.51 5.22 -33.01
CA LYS A 565 21.93 4.03 -33.77
C LYS A 565 23.24 3.45 -33.24
N LYS A 566 24.21 4.31 -32.91
CA LYS A 566 25.48 3.90 -32.30
C LYS A 566 25.23 3.27 -30.92
N HIS A 567 24.46 3.93 -30.07
CA HIS A 567 24.16 3.43 -28.73
C HIS A 567 23.42 2.07 -28.77
N LEU A 568 22.39 1.93 -29.60
CA LEU A 568 21.69 0.66 -29.78
C LEU A 568 22.60 -0.47 -30.29
N ALA A 569 23.58 -0.17 -31.14
CA ALA A 569 24.56 -1.15 -31.60
C ALA A 569 25.53 -1.57 -30.47
N GLU A 570 25.94 -0.63 -29.62
CA GLU A 570 26.76 -0.90 -28.43
C GLU A 570 25.99 -1.77 -27.43
N GLU A 571 24.73 -1.45 -27.14
CA GLU A 571 23.87 -2.23 -26.24
C GLU A 571 23.58 -3.64 -26.80
N ASP A 572 23.31 -3.76 -28.10
CA ASP A 572 23.14 -5.06 -28.78
C ASP A 572 24.40 -5.93 -28.67
N ALA A 573 25.59 -5.32 -28.82
CA ALA A 573 26.86 -6.03 -28.66
C ALA A 573 27.08 -6.50 -27.22
N ARG A 574 26.68 -5.69 -26.22
CA ARG A 574 26.72 -6.07 -24.80
C ARG A 574 25.78 -7.23 -24.49
N ILE A 575 24.56 -7.22 -25.01
CA ILE A 575 23.60 -8.34 -24.89
C ILE A 575 24.17 -9.61 -25.51
N VAL A 576 24.67 -9.54 -26.74
CA VAL A 576 25.27 -10.70 -27.43
C VAL A 576 26.44 -11.27 -26.63
N ALA A 577 27.31 -10.42 -26.09
CA ALA A 577 28.44 -10.86 -25.27
C ALA A 577 27.97 -11.53 -23.96
N ASP A 578 26.94 -10.99 -23.29
CA ASP A 578 26.40 -11.58 -22.06
C ASP A 578 25.77 -12.96 -22.31
N LEU A 579 24.92 -13.05 -23.33
CA LEU A 579 24.22 -14.29 -23.68
C LEU A 579 25.18 -15.38 -24.17
N ALA A 580 26.27 -15.02 -24.85
CA ALA A 580 27.32 -15.96 -25.21
C ALA A 580 28.00 -16.58 -23.98
N ARG A 581 28.20 -15.82 -22.89
CA ARG A 581 28.71 -16.36 -21.60
C ARG A 581 27.75 -17.35 -20.96
N ARG A 582 26.46 -17.29 -21.34
CA ARG A 582 25.38 -18.18 -20.89
C ARG A 582 25.06 -19.29 -21.89
N SER A 583 25.94 -19.54 -22.86
CA SER A 583 25.77 -20.56 -23.91
C SER A 583 24.58 -20.35 -24.84
N VAL A 584 24.08 -19.12 -24.99
CA VAL A 584 23.04 -18.79 -25.98
C VAL A 584 23.68 -18.08 -27.18
N ASP A 585 23.53 -18.66 -28.38
CA ASP A 585 23.94 -17.99 -29.63
C ASP A 585 22.89 -16.94 -30.01
N TRP A 586 23.22 -15.66 -29.82
CA TRP A 586 22.33 -14.52 -30.07
C TRP A 586 22.64 -13.75 -31.37
N LYS A 587 23.21 -14.41 -32.38
CA LYS A 587 23.49 -13.79 -33.69
C LYS A 587 22.21 -13.46 -34.46
N LYS A 588 22.23 -12.33 -35.18
CA LYS A 588 21.20 -11.98 -36.17
C LYS A 588 21.39 -12.82 -37.44
N ALA A 589 20.31 -13.33 -38.01
CA ALA A 589 20.29 -13.90 -39.36
C ALA A 589 19.15 -13.27 -40.19
N PRO A 590 19.21 -13.30 -41.53
CA PRO A 590 18.12 -12.83 -42.37
C PRO A 590 16.84 -13.64 -42.13
N THR A 591 15.72 -12.96 -41.90
CA THR A 591 14.40 -13.57 -41.73
C THR A 591 13.83 -13.98 -43.09
N SER A 592 13.38 -15.23 -43.21
CA SER A 592 12.66 -15.72 -44.40
C SER A 592 11.18 -15.32 -44.38
N ALA A 593 10.51 -15.36 -45.54
CA ALA A 593 9.07 -15.10 -45.65
C ALA A 593 8.18 -16.32 -45.33
N ARG A 594 8.74 -17.53 -45.19
CA ARG A 594 7.96 -18.76 -44.95
C ARG A 594 7.50 -18.87 -43.50
N THR A 595 6.27 -19.30 -43.25
CA THR A 595 5.77 -19.50 -41.88
C THR A 595 6.58 -20.58 -41.16
N PRO A 596 7.24 -20.26 -40.03
CA PRO A 596 8.02 -21.24 -39.29
C PRO A 596 7.11 -22.26 -38.56
N SER A 597 7.64 -23.45 -38.34
CA SER A 597 6.97 -24.53 -37.60
C SER A 597 7.78 -24.85 -36.35
N MET A 598 7.12 -24.89 -35.21
CA MET A 598 7.78 -25.13 -33.93
C MET A 598 6.97 -26.07 -33.05
N LYS A 599 7.67 -26.76 -32.16
CA LYS A 599 7.06 -27.51 -31.07
C LYS A 599 7.66 -27.02 -29.76
N LEU A 600 6.82 -26.53 -28.86
CA LEU A 600 7.21 -26.20 -27.50
C LEU A 600 6.82 -27.35 -26.57
N LYS A 601 7.76 -27.79 -25.75
CA LYS A 601 7.50 -28.74 -24.67
C LYS A 601 7.92 -28.10 -23.34
N PRO A 602 6.96 -27.68 -22.50
CA PRO A 602 7.26 -27.27 -21.14
C PRO A 602 7.57 -28.50 -20.26
N VAL A 603 8.56 -28.38 -19.39
CA VAL A 603 8.97 -29.42 -18.43
C VAL A 603 9.17 -28.76 -17.07
N LEU A 604 8.49 -29.29 -16.06
CA LEU A 604 8.66 -28.86 -14.67
C LEU A 604 9.71 -29.73 -14.01
N CYS A 605 10.74 -29.14 -13.42
CA CYS A 605 11.86 -29.86 -12.84
C CYS A 605 12.03 -29.46 -11.37
N ALA A 606 12.32 -30.43 -10.51
CA ALA A 606 12.67 -30.15 -9.13
C ALA A 606 14.03 -29.45 -9.06
N THR A 607 14.24 -28.59 -8.05
CA THR A 607 15.51 -27.85 -7.90
C THR A 607 16.70 -28.72 -7.53
N ASP A 608 16.45 -29.89 -6.94
CA ASP A 608 17.44 -30.92 -6.60
C ASP A 608 17.71 -31.90 -7.76
N ASP A 609 16.80 -32.00 -8.74
CA ASP A 609 16.98 -32.77 -9.98
C ASP A 609 17.49 -31.87 -11.11
N VAL A 610 18.78 -31.54 -11.06
CA VAL A 610 19.44 -30.69 -12.07
C VAL A 610 19.32 -31.27 -13.48
N ALA A 611 19.24 -32.60 -13.62
CA ALA A 611 19.09 -33.25 -14.93
C ALA A 611 17.63 -33.29 -15.42
N CYS A 612 16.66 -32.94 -14.57
CA CYS A 612 15.23 -33.09 -14.83
C CYS A 612 14.86 -34.49 -15.32
N ALA A 613 15.48 -35.52 -14.72
CA ALA A 613 15.24 -36.90 -15.07
C ALA A 613 13.81 -37.35 -14.73
N LYS A 614 13.17 -36.73 -13.73
CA LYS A 614 11.79 -36.98 -13.32
C LYS A 614 10.98 -35.67 -13.30
N PRO A 615 10.32 -35.32 -14.41
CA PRO A 615 9.47 -34.15 -14.47
C PRO A 615 8.37 -34.17 -13.41
N LEU A 616 8.09 -33.01 -12.82
CA LEU A 616 7.00 -32.81 -11.87
C LEU A 616 5.68 -32.74 -12.64
N GLU A 617 4.68 -33.49 -12.21
CA GLU A 617 3.31 -33.39 -12.75
C GLU A 617 2.49 -32.29 -12.04
N THR A 618 2.82 -32.04 -10.77
CA THR A 618 2.12 -31.09 -9.91
C THR A 618 3.09 -30.38 -8.99
N LEU A 619 2.75 -29.16 -8.58
CA LEU A 619 3.52 -28.35 -7.65
C LEU A 619 2.73 -28.13 -6.35
N VAL A 620 3.41 -27.71 -5.29
CA VAL A 620 2.77 -27.24 -4.05
C VAL A 620 3.16 -25.79 -3.78
N PRO A 621 2.27 -24.97 -3.17
CA PRO A 621 2.66 -23.66 -2.65
C PRO A 621 3.94 -23.72 -1.80
N GLY A 622 4.77 -22.68 -1.81
CA GLY A 622 6.06 -22.65 -1.12
C GLY A 622 7.20 -23.40 -1.82
N GLN A 623 6.91 -24.19 -2.86
CA GLN A 623 7.92 -24.94 -3.60
C GLN A 623 8.72 -24.04 -4.55
N GLU A 624 10.04 -24.21 -4.55
CA GLU A 624 10.91 -23.78 -5.65
C GLU A 624 10.97 -24.87 -6.71
N PHE A 625 10.96 -24.48 -7.98
CA PHE A 625 11.05 -25.40 -9.11
C PHE A 625 11.72 -24.70 -10.29
N PHE A 626 12.12 -25.47 -11.28
CA PHE A 626 12.54 -24.94 -12.56
C PHE A 626 11.45 -25.19 -13.60
N LEU A 627 11.08 -24.14 -14.35
CA LEU A 627 10.34 -24.30 -15.59
C LEU A 627 11.35 -24.31 -16.73
N GLU A 628 11.47 -25.45 -17.40
CA GLU A 628 12.27 -25.60 -18.62
C GLU A 628 11.34 -25.58 -19.82
N LEU A 629 11.60 -24.66 -20.75
CA LEU A 629 10.94 -24.63 -22.03
C LEU A 629 11.89 -25.22 -23.07
N GLN A 630 11.48 -26.31 -23.71
CA GLN A 630 12.21 -26.95 -24.81
C GLN A 630 11.53 -26.58 -26.12
N LEU A 631 12.20 -25.79 -26.95
CA LEU A 631 11.68 -25.34 -28.24
C LEU A 631 12.41 -26.06 -29.39
N GLU A 632 11.67 -26.86 -30.15
CA GLU A 632 12.15 -27.51 -31.37
C GLU A 632 11.74 -26.70 -32.60
N ASN A 633 12.69 -26.44 -33.49
CA ASN A 633 12.39 -25.93 -34.83
C ASN A 633 12.01 -27.10 -35.75
N ALA A 634 10.71 -27.30 -35.95
CA ALA A 634 10.14 -28.34 -36.81
C ALA A 634 9.97 -27.88 -38.27
N GLY A 635 10.46 -26.68 -38.61
CA GLY A 635 10.51 -26.15 -39.98
C GLY A 635 11.75 -26.58 -40.75
N ASP A 636 11.93 -26.00 -41.92
CA ASP A 636 13.04 -26.26 -42.86
C ASP A 636 14.10 -25.14 -42.90
N GLU A 637 13.90 -24.05 -42.14
CA GLU A 637 14.79 -22.88 -42.11
C GLU A 637 15.30 -22.60 -40.70
N ALA A 638 16.51 -22.05 -40.59
CA ALA A 638 17.07 -21.65 -39.29
C ALA A 638 16.36 -20.39 -38.78
N LEU A 639 16.04 -20.38 -37.48
CA LEU A 639 15.51 -19.22 -36.77
C LEU A 639 16.63 -18.52 -36.02
N SER A 640 16.56 -17.19 -35.89
CA SER A 640 17.57 -16.41 -35.16
C SER A 640 16.96 -15.52 -34.10
N ARG A 641 17.66 -15.37 -32.96
CA ARG A 641 17.19 -14.57 -31.81
C ARG A 641 15.75 -14.89 -31.41
N VAL A 642 15.48 -16.18 -31.28
CA VAL A 642 14.19 -16.68 -30.83
C VAL A 642 14.08 -16.50 -29.33
N TYR A 643 12.95 -15.96 -28.89
CA TYR A 643 12.60 -15.85 -27.47
C TYR A 643 11.15 -16.21 -27.22
N GLY A 644 10.87 -16.67 -26.01
CA GLY A 644 9.54 -16.95 -25.50
C GLY A 644 9.19 -16.01 -24.36
N VAL A 645 7.91 -15.76 -24.21
CA VAL A 645 7.38 -14.82 -23.24
C VAL A 645 6.15 -15.41 -22.60
N VAL A 646 6.13 -15.49 -21.27
CA VAL A 646 5.02 -16.08 -20.54
C VAL A 646 3.97 -15.03 -20.16
N SER A 647 2.69 -15.32 -20.40
CA SER A 647 1.56 -14.58 -19.85
C SER A 647 0.74 -15.47 -18.92
N SER A 648 0.46 -15.00 -17.70
CA SER A 648 -0.31 -15.72 -16.69
C SER A 648 -1.05 -14.76 -15.75
N PRO A 649 -2.19 -15.15 -15.16
CA PRO A 649 -2.75 -14.43 -14.01
C PRO A 649 -1.87 -14.52 -12.75
N ALA A 650 -0.92 -15.44 -12.70
CA ALA A 650 -0.07 -15.67 -11.54
C ALA A 650 1.22 -14.83 -11.63
N ASP A 651 1.39 -13.89 -10.69
CA ASP A 651 2.54 -12.98 -10.64
C ASP A 651 3.92 -13.68 -10.62
N PHE A 652 4.00 -14.91 -10.07
CA PHE A 652 5.25 -15.67 -10.02
C PHE A 652 5.65 -16.28 -11.38
N LEU A 653 4.80 -16.15 -12.40
CA LEU A 653 4.95 -16.76 -13.72
C LEU A 653 4.78 -15.76 -14.87
N ASP A 654 3.95 -14.73 -14.71
CA ASP A 654 3.70 -13.69 -15.72
C ASP A 654 4.97 -12.89 -16.06
N GLY A 655 5.13 -12.55 -17.33
CA GLY A 655 6.23 -11.71 -17.84
C GLY A 655 7.60 -12.38 -17.92
N HIS A 656 7.75 -13.64 -17.50
CA HIS A 656 9.03 -14.34 -17.61
C HIS A 656 9.43 -14.58 -19.08
N GLU A 657 10.65 -14.19 -19.42
CA GLU A 657 11.24 -14.39 -20.75
C GLU A 657 12.17 -15.62 -20.80
N TYR A 658 12.19 -16.29 -21.96
CA TYR A 658 13.00 -17.48 -22.25
C TYR A 658 13.79 -17.23 -23.52
N LEU A 659 15.12 -17.31 -23.45
CA LEU A 659 16.00 -16.97 -24.56
C LEU A 659 16.51 -18.24 -25.26
N PHE A 660 16.09 -18.47 -26.50
CA PHE A 660 16.48 -19.67 -27.26
C PHE A 660 17.60 -19.38 -28.29
N GLY A 661 17.71 -18.14 -28.77
CA GLY A 661 18.78 -17.74 -29.67
C GLY A 661 18.60 -18.31 -31.08
N VAL A 662 19.67 -18.84 -31.67
CA VAL A 662 19.66 -19.49 -32.99
C VAL A 662 19.22 -20.94 -32.88
N ILE A 663 18.19 -21.33 -33.64
CA ILE A 663 17.69 -22.72 -33.69
C ILE A 663 17.63 -23.19 -35.14
N THR A 664 18.53 -24.11 -35.51
CA THR A 664 18.55 -24.71 -36.86
C THR A 664 17.45 -25.78 -37.03
N PRO A 665 17.03 -26.09 -38.26
CA PRO A 665 16.01 -27.11 -38.53
C PRO A 665 16.28 -28.44 -37.83
N GLY A 666 15.26 -29.00 -37.19
CA GLY A 666 15.32 -30.27 -36.46
C GLY A 666 16.15 -30.25 -35.18
N LYS A 667 16.60 -29.07 -34.72
CA LYS A 667 17.25 -28.91 -33.41
C LYS A 667 16.28 -28.34 -32.39
N SER A 668 16.55 -28.68 -31.13
CA SER A 668 15.85 -28.15 -29.97
C SER A 668 16.81 -27.34 -29.11
N PHE A 669 16.31 -26.27 -28.51
CA PHE A 669 17.00 -25.51 -27.49
C PHE A 669 16.16 -25.47 -26.22
N SER A 670 16.82 -25.59 -25.07
CA SER A 670 16.18 -25.51 -23.76
C SER A 670 16.64 -24.27 -23.03
N TRP A 671 15.68 -23.49 -22.51
CA TRP A 671 15.97 -22.46 -21.50
C TRP A 671 15.23 -22.81 -20.23
N ARG A 672 15.90 -22.62 -19.09
CA ARG A 672 15.39 -22.97 -17.77
C ARG A 672 15.43 -21.77 -16.85
N THR A 673 14.32 -21.53 -16.17
CA THR A 673 14.19 -20.42 -15.21
C THR A 673 13.78 -20.97 -13.85
N LYS A 674 14.47 -20.54 -12.78
CA LYS A 674 14.10 -20.87 -11.41
C LYS A 674 12.90 -20.01 -10.98
N LEU A 675 11.84 -20.66 -10.54
CA LEU A 675 10.62 -20.02 -10.06
C LEU A 675 10.31 -20.49 -8.63
N SER A 676 9.62 -19.64 -7.87
CA SER A 676 9.19 -19.95 -6.51
C SER A 676 7.70 -19.64 -6.36
N ILE A 677 6.92 -20.62 -5.92
CA ILE A 677 5.50 -20.41 -5.66
C ILE A 677 5.36 -19.80 -4.26
N PRO A 678 4.70 -18.65 -4.10
CA PRO A 678 4.40 -18.11 -2.77
C PRO A 678 3.59 -19.11 -1.91
N HIS A 679 3.88 -19.21 -0.62
CA HIS A 679 3.12 -20.07 0.32
C HIS A 679 1.62 -19.74 0.35
N ARG A 680 1.28 -18.45 0.18
CA ARG A 680 -0.09 -17.95 0.15
C ARG A 680 -0.91 -18.35 -1.09
N THR A 681 -0.26 -18.83 -2.15
CA THR A 681 -0.94 -19.23 -3.39
C THR A 681 -1.98 -20.32 -3.11
N ALA A 682 -3.19 -20.15 -3.64
CA ALA A 682 -4.25 -21.13 -3.49
C ALA A 682 -3.95 -22.38 -4.34
N ALA A 683 -4.41 -23.54 -3.89
CA ALA A 683 -4.35 -24.75 -4.70
C ALA A 683 -5.35 -24.67 -5.85
N GLY A 684 -5.04 -25.32 -6.97
CA GLY A 684 -5.89 -25.35 -8.15
C GLY A 684 -5.12 -25.42 -9.46
N VAL A 685 -5.68 -24.81 -10.50
CA VAL A 685 -5.09 -24.76 -11.83
C VAL A 685 -4.72 -23.32 -12.16
N GLU A 686 -3.46 -23.10 -12.53
CA GLU A 686 -2.97 -21.81 -12.99
C GLU A 686 -2.69 -21.86 -14.51
N PRO A 687 -3.53 -21.22 -15.34
CA PRO A 687 -3.32 -21.19 -16.77
C PRO A 687 -2.18 -20.23 -17.13
N TYR A 688 -1.40 -20.61 -18.13
CA TYR A 688 -0.41 -19.73 -18.73
C TYR A 688 -0.29 -19.95 -20.23
N GLN A 689 0.16 -18.90 -20.90
CA GLN A 689 0.42 -18.86 -22.33
C GLN A 689 1.89 -18.52 -22.54
N VAL A 690 2.53 -19.17 -23.52
CA VAL A 690 3.87 -18.83 -23.98
C VAL A 690 3.78 -18.35 -25.41
N ASP A 691 4.07 -17.08 -25.62
CA ASP A 691 4.19 -16.48 -26.94
C ASP A 691 5.65 -16.54 -27.40
N ILE A 692 5.88 -17.13 -28.57
CA ILE A 692 7.21 -17.29 -29.15
C ILE A 692 7.41 -16.25 -30.26
N TYR A 693 8.56 -15.60 -30.26
CA TYR A 693 8.92 -14.52 -31.17
C TYR A 693 10.27 -14.82 -31.86
N GLU A 694 10.39 -14.37 -33.11
CA GLU A 694 11.68 -14.21 -33.80
C GLU A 694 11.93 -12.71 -34.02
N GLN A 695 13.09 -12.22 -33.59
CA GLN A 695 13.43 -10.82 -33.76
C GLN A 695 13.55 -10.48 -35.26
N GLY A 696 12.71 -9.56 -35.75
CA GLY A 696 12.61 -9.19 -37.16
C GLY A 696 11.36 -9.74 -37.87
N ARG A 697 10.70 -10.77 -37.30
CA ARG A 697 9.44 -11.33 -37.80
C ARG A 697 8.24 -11.03 -36.89
N GLY A 698 8.44 -10.98 -35.58
CA GLY A 698 7.38 -10.86 -34.59
C GLY A 698 6.94 -12.22 -34.03
N LYS A 699 5.67 -12.34 -33.61
CA LYS A 699 5.12 -13.56 -33.01
C LYS A 699 5.05 -14.67 -34.05
N ILE A 700 5.66 -15.80 -33.74
CA ILE A 700 5.77 -16.99 -34.61
C ILE A 700 5.06 -18.22 -34.04
N GLY A 701 4.65 -18.20 -32.77
CA GLY A 701 3.90 -19.29 -32.15
C GLY A 701 3.25 -18.88 -30.83
N GLU A 702 2.28 -19.67 -30.39
CA GLU A 702 1.59 -19.55 -29.11
C GLU A 702 1.32 -20.95 -28.56
N PHE A 703 1.56 -21.14 -27.27
CA PHE A 703 1.31 -22.40 -26.57
C PHE A 703 0.58 -22.13 -25.26
N ARG A 704 -0.53 -22.81 -25.00
CA ARG A 704 -1.28 -22.68 -23.74
C ARG A 704 -1.13 -23.95 -22.92
N GLN A 705 -0.91 -23.78 -21.62
CA GLN A 705 -0.71 -24.87 -20.69
C GLN A 705 -1.27 -24.49 -19.32
N ASN A 706 -1.51 -25.49 -18.49
CA ASN A 706 -1.98 -25.35 -17.12
C ASN A 706 -0.91 -25.88 -16.16
N LEU A 707 -0.61 -25.12 -15.09
CA LEU A 707 0.09 -25.62 -13.92
C LEU A 707 -0.93 -26.15 -12.91
N VAL A 708 -0.67 -27.32 -12.34
CA VAL A 708 -1.53 -27.92 -11.31
C VAL A 708 -0.86 -27.76 -9.96
N LEU A 709 -1.49 -26.98 -9.08
CA LEU A 709 -1.08 -26.73 -7.70
C LEU A 709 -1.92 -27.60 -6.75
N ARG A 710 -1.25 -28.48 -6.00
CA ARG A 710 -1.89 -29.30 -4.96
C ARG A 710 -2.06 -28.52 -3.66
N GLU A 711 -3.02 -28.97 -2.85
CA GLU A 711 -3.26 -28.42 -1.51
C GLU A 711 -2.04 -28.64 -0.63
N LEU A 712 -1.54 -27.54 -0.06
CA LEU A 712 -0.56 -27.55 1.01
C LEU A 712 -1.34 -27.34 2.30
N GLY A 713 -1.13 -28.22 3.30
CA GLY A 713 -1.67 -27.99 4.64
C GLY A 713 -1.24 -26.61 5.13
N ARG A 714 -2.17 -25.86 5.73
CA ARG A 714 -1.93 -24.49 6.21
C ARG A 714 -1.91 -24.46 7.72
N PRO A 715 -1.02 -23.66 8.34
CA PRO A 715 -1.10 -23.44 9.76
C PRO A 715 -2.36 -22.63 10.08
N LYS A 716 -2.98 -22.95 11.21
CA LYS A 716 -4.03 -22.14 11.83
C LYS A 716 -3.70 -22.08 13.30
N PHE A 717 -3.89 -20.94 13.93
CA PHE A 717 -3.44 -20.77 15.30
C PHE A 717 -4.61 -20.60 16.27
N ALA A 718 -4.46 -21.21 17.43
CA ALA A 718 -5.23 -20.89 18.62
C ALA A 718 -4.25 -20.51 19.72
N PHE A 719 -4.68 -19.67 20.65
CA PHE A 719 -3.85 -19.36 21.81
C PHE A 719 -4.66 -19.23 23.09
N THR A 720 -3.96 -19.46 24.19
CA THR A 720 -4.36 -19.07 25.53
C THR A 720 -3.26 -18.23 26.13
N PHE A 721 -3.58 -17.42 27.13
CA PHE A 721 -2.60 -16.60 27.82
C PHE A 721 -2.92 -16.55 29.30
N ALA A 722 -1.88 -16.31 30.08
CA ALA A 722 -1.97 -16.02 31.49
C ALA A 722 -0.96 -14.94 31.84
N TYR A 723 -1.22 -14.23 32.93
CA TYR A 723 -0.31 -13.21 33.40
C TYR A 723 0.51 -13.72 34.58
N GLY A 724 1.78 -13.35 34.58
CA GLY A 724 2.66 -13.36 35.72
C GLY A 724 2.94 -11.93 36.16
N GLU A 725 3.41 -11.78 37.39
CA GLU A 725 3.75 -10.49 37.98
C GLU A 725 5.17 -10.58 38.54
N GLU A 726 6.00 -9.58 38.25
CA GLU A 726 7.29 -9.42 38.93
C GLU A 726 7.10 -8.79 40.33
N ASN A 727 6.03 -8.01 40.51
CA ASN A 727 5.61 -7.34 41.74
C ASN A 727 4.07 -7.21 41.81
N GLY A 728 3.49 -7.10 43.01
CA GLY A 728 2.03 -7.00 43.24
C GLY A 728 1.44 -8.31 43.75
N GLY A 729 1.21 -9.23 42.82
CA GLY A 729 0.97 -10.62 43.12
C GLY A 729 -0.49 -11.06 43.20
N ASP A 730 -1.45 -10.16 42.98
CA ASP A 730 -2.89 -10.39 43.13
C ASP A 730 -3.66 -10.51 41.80
N GLY A 731 -2.95 -10.36 40.66
CA GLY A 731 -3.50 -10.46 39.32
C GLY A 731 -4.31 -9.23 38.88
N LEU A 732 -4.31 -8.13 39.65
CA LEU A 732 -4.98 -6.88 39.31
C LEU A 732 -3.93 -5.84 38.93
N ALA A 733 -4.03 -5.25 37.74
CA ALA A 733 -3.11 -4.21 37.32
C ALA A 733 -3.18 -2.99 38.26
N GLN A 734 -2.05 -2.65 38.90
CA GLN A 734 -1.86 -1.40 39.64
C GLN A 734 -0.70 -0.58 39.07
N LYS A 735 -0.69 0.72 39.39
CA LYS A 735 0.33 1.64 38.89
C LYS A 735 1.74 1.21 39.31
N ASP A 736 2.68 1.31 38.38
CA ASP A 736 4.11 0.97 38.53
C ASP A 736 4.44 -0.52 38.66
N GLU A 737 3.44 -1.40 38.52
CA GLU A 737 3.64 -2.84 38.45
C GLU A 737 4.12 -3.30 37.08
N THR A 738 4.92 -4.35 37.10
CA THR A 738 5.46 -5.00 35.91
C THR A 738 4.91 -6.42 35.80
N PHE A 739 4.25 -6.65 34.67
CA PHE A 739 3.60 -7.90 34.33
C PHE A 739 4.38 -8.62 33.25
N LEU A 740 4.33 -9.94 33.34
CA LEU A 740 4.70 -10.87 32.28
C LEU A 740 3.41 -11.42 31.69
N LEU A 741 3.29 -11.45 30.37
CA LEU A 741 2.19 -12.14 29.68
C LEU A 741 2.75 -13.38 29.04
N HIS A 742 2.35 -14.54 29.54
CA HIS A 742 2.73 -15.83 28.98
C HIS A 742 1.63 -16.29 28.04
N MET A 743 1.93 -16.37 26.74
CA MET A 743 1.00 -16.82 25.72
C MET A 743 1.41 -18.20 25.21
N GLN A 744 0.53 -19.18 25.35
CA GLN A 744 0.69 -20.50 24.76
C GLN A 744 -0.01 -20.54 23.41
N VAL A 745 0.77 -20.79 22.36
CA VAL A 745 0.29 -20.85 20.98
C VAL A 745 0.23 -22.30 20.53
N LYS A 746 -0.88 -22.69 19.91
CA LYS A 746 -1.10 -24.01 19.32
C LYS A 746 -1.34 -23.89 17.83
N ASN A 747 -0.68 -24.72 17.03
CA ASN A 747 -1.06 -24.91 15.64
C ASN A 747 -2.23 -25.91 15.56
N ILE A 748 -3.42 -25.41 15.25
CA ILE A 748 -4.65 -26.18 15.02
C ILE A 748 -4.95 -26.41 13.53
N GLY A 749 -4.05 -25.97 12.65
CA GLY A 749 -4.10 -26.22 11.21
C GLY A 749 -3.64 -27.62 10.85
N ASP A 750 -3.60 -27.89 9.54
CA ASP A 750 -3.18 -29.18 8.96
C ASP A 750 -1.78 -29.11 8.32
N GLY A 751 -1.13 -27.95 8.32
CA GLY A 751 0.28 -27.79 7.94
C GLY A 751 1.14 -27.04 8.95
N PRO A 752 2.48 -27.12 8.82
CA PRO A 752 3.41 -26.46 9.72
C PRO A 752 3.43 -24.93 9.50
N SER A 753 3.83 -24.18 10.52
CA SER A 753 4.20 -22.77 10.35
C SER A 753 5.61 -22.62 9.76
N GLU A 754 5.90 -21.46 9.20
CA GLU A 754 7.19 -21.10 8.60
C GLU A 754 7.86 -19.94 9.35
N LYS A 755 7.20 -18.78 9.44
CA LYS A 755 7.72 -17.59 10.14
C LYS A 755 6.73 -17.10 11.17
N LEU A 756 6.63 -17.86 12.26
CA LEU A 756 5.67 -17.66 13.32
C LEU A 756 6.14 -16.58 14.30
N VAL A 757 5.28 -15.58 14.54
CA VAL A 757 5.51 -14.50 15.49
C VAL A 757 4.31 -14.39 16.41
N SER A 758 4.59 -14.23 17.70
CA SER A 758 3.63 -13.82 18.70
C SER A 758 3.87 -12.37 19.08
N MET A 759 2.81 -11.58 19.18
CA MET A 759 2.91 -10.14 19.38
C MET A 759 1.83 -9.63 20.34
N MET A 760 2.19 -8.61 21.12
CA MET A 760 1.30 -7.82 21.95
C MET A 760 1.37 -6.37 21.47
N ARG A 761 0.23 -5.76 21.20
CA ARG A 761 0.09 -4.35 20.85
C ARG A 761 -0.58 -3.59 21.99
N ASN A 762 -0.09 -2.37 22.24
CA ASN A 762 -0.61 -1.50 23.27
C ASN A 762 -1.76 -0.62 22.72
N GLU A 763 -2.99 -0.90 23.16
CA GLU A 763 -4.19 -0.10 22.83
C GLU A 763 -4.55 0.89 23.97
N SER A 764 -3.69 1.00 24.99
CA SER A 764 -3.90 1.82 26.18
C SER A 764 -3.21 3.17 26.14
N LYS A 765 -2.48 3.48 25.06
CA LYS A 765 -1.64 4.68 24.94
C LYS A 765 -0.60 4.73 26.09
N ASN A 766 -0.37 5.90 26.67
CA ASN A 766 0.59 6.11 27.77
C ASN A 766 0.27 5.37 29.07
N ARG A 767 -0.88 4.72 29.21
CA ARG A 767 -1.27 4.02 30.46
C ARG A 767 -0.56 2.67 30.63
N LEU A 768 -0.03 2.11 29.54
CA LEU A 768 0.75 0.87 29.52
C LEU A 768 2.05 1.10 28.77
N PHE A 769 3.16 0.62 29.31
CA PHE A 769 4.48 0.72 28.69
C PHE A 769 5.00 -0.66 28.31
N LEU A 770 5.07 -0.95 27.01
CA LEU A 770 5.53 -2.23 26.51
C LEU A 770 7.06 -2.29 26.50
N LEU A 771 7.64 -3.24 27.26
CA LEU A 771 9.08 -3.45 27.36
C LEU A 771 9.54 -4.51 26.36
N GLU A 772 8.84 -5.63 26.31
CA GLU A 772 9.06 -6.72 25.36
C GLU A 772 7.70 -7.14 24.81
N GLY A 773 7.46 -6.90 23.52
CA GLY A 773 6.13 -7.07 22.94
C GLY A 773 6.00 -8.25 21.98
N ARG A 774 7.08 -8.97 21.68
CA ARG A 774 7.10 -9.89 20.55
C ARG A 774 8.09 -11.03 20.73
N THR A 775 7.74 -12.19 20.20
CA THR A 775 8.54 -13.42 20.24
C THR A 775 8.50 -14.10 18.89
N HIS A 776 9.66 -14.35 18.29
CA HIS A 776 9.80 -15.21 17.12
C HIS A 776 9.87 -16.67 17.58
N HIS A 777 9.14 -17.54 16.90
CA HIS A 777 9.11 -18.98 17.20
C HIS A 777 9.80 -19.78 16.11
N GLU A 778 10.27 -20.97 16.49
CA GLU A 778 10.61 -21.99 15.50
C GLU A 778 9.34 -22.49 14.77
N LYS A 779 9.54 -23.27 13.71
CA LYS A 779 8.44 -23.89 12.96
C LYS A 779 7.60 -24.77 13.90
N LEU A 780 6.28 -24.56 13.88
CA LEU A 780 5.32 -25.24 14.72
C LEU A 780 4.50 -26.22 13.88
N ALA A 781 4.72 -27.52 14.07
CA ALA A 781 3.97 -28.55 13.33
C ALA A 781 2.50 -28.64 13.77
N PRO A 782 1.60 -29.23 12.96
CA PRO A 782 0.21 -29.46 13.36
C PRO A 782 0.08 -30.13 14.74
N GLY A 783 -0.76 -29.56 15.61
CA GLY A 783 -1.02 -30.04 16.96
C GLY A 783 0.03 -29.65 18.01
N GLN A 784 1.20 -29.13 17.62
CA GLN A 784 2.24 -28.70 18.55
C GLN A 784 1.92 -27.36 19.21
N GLU A 785 2.58 -27.12 20.34
CA GLU A 785 2.41 -25.94 21.18
C GLU A 785 3.77 -25.29 21.50
N THR A 786 3.79 -23.96 21.63
CA THR A 786 4.96 -23.16 22.03
C THR A 786 4.54 -22.03 22.97
N TRP A 787 5.49 -21.41 23.65
CA TRP A 787 5.26 -20.32 24.60
C TRP A 787 5.96 -19.02 24.16
N ALA A 788 5.24 -17.92 24.21
CA ALA A 788 5.78 -16.56 24.15
C ALA A 788 5.67 -15.91 25.52
N THR A 789 6.60 -15.01 25.83
CA THR A 789 6.53 -14.15 27.03
C THR A 789 6.71 -12.71 26.60
N MET A 790 5.76 -11.85 26.98
CA MET A 790 5.84 -10.41 26.78
C MET A 790 5.98 -9.75 28.15
N LYS A 791 6.63 -8.58 28.19
CA LYS A 791 6.87 -7.83 29.41
C LYS A 791 6.35 -6.41 29.25
N TYR A 792 5.59 -5.93 30.23
CA TYR A 792 5.02 -4.59 30.20
C TYR A 792 4.86 -4.02 31.61
N ARG A 793 4.84 -2.70 31.71
CA ARG A 793 4.68 -1.95 32.96
C ARG A 793 3.41 -1.10 32.90
N ILE A 794 2.64 -1.10 33.98
CA ILE A 794 1.45 -0.25 34.12
C ILE A 794 1.88 1.15 34.55
N GLN A 795 1.39 2.18 33.86
CA GLN A 795 1.63 3.57 34.21
C GLN A 795 0.41 4.24 34.85
N ASP A 796 -0.81 3.84 34.47
CA ASP A 796 -2.07 4.40 34.97
C ASP A 796 -3.22 3.39 34.78
N THR A 797 -4.20 3.41 35.70
CA THR A 797 -5.36 2.50 35.75
C THR A 797 -6.71 3.23 35.79
N ASN A 798 -6.72 4.56 35.64
CA ASN A 798 -7.94 5.39 35.72
C ASN A 798 -8.94 5.18 34.57
N ALA A 799 -8.59 4.38 33.58
CA ALA A 799 -9.46 4.02 32.46
C ALA A 799 -9.08 2.61 31.94
N PRO A 800 -9.96 1.94 31.16
CA PRO A 800 -9.75 0.59 30.64
C PRO A 800 -8.39 0.35 29.97
N LEU A 801 -7.63 -0.61 30.48
CA LEU A 801 -6.33 -1.01 29.95
C LEU A 801 -6.51 -2.04 28.82
N LYS A 802 -6.59 -1.56 27.59
CA LYS A 802 -6.75 -2.40 26.40
C LYS A 802 -5.41 -2.82 25.80
N ILE A 803 -5.33 -4.07 25.38
CA ILE A 803 -4.21 -4.67 24.66
C ILE A 803 -4.75 -5.50 23.51
N GLU A 804 -3.94 -5.74 22.48
CA GLU A 804 -4.24 -6.73 21.45
C GLU A 804 -3.15 -7.81 21.48
N LEU A 805 -3.55 -9.07 21.50
CA LEU A 805 -2.66 -10.21 21.34
C LEU A 805 -2.85 -10.79 19.95
N SER A 806 -1.76 -11.08 19.27
CA SER A 806 -1.80 -11.70 17.95
C SER A 806 -0.73 -12.77 17.78
N VAL A 807 -1.08 -13.75 16.96
CA VAL A 807 -0.18 -14.78 16.45
C VAL A 807 -0.31 -14.74 14.94
N PHE A 808 0.80 -14.61 14.24
CA PHE A 808 0.78 -14.58 12.78
C PHE A 808 1.98 -15.30 12.18
N ASP A 809 1.76 -15.87 11.00
CA ASP A 809 2.79 -16.41 10.12
C ASP A 809 2.93 -15.51 8.90
N THR A 810 4.11 -14.91 8.72
CA THR A 810 4.32 -13.94 7.64
C THR A 810 4.41 -14.56 6.24
N GLU A 811 4.73 -15.85 6.13
CA GLU A 811 4.83 -16.54 4.84
C GLU A 811 3.45 -16.97 4.34
N PHE A 812 2.63 -17.53 5.24
CA PHE A 812 1.26 -17.94 4.91
C PHE A 812 0.25 -16.79 4.95
N SER A 813 0.61 -15.64 5.54
CA SER A 813 -0.31 -14.55 5.86
C SER A 813 -1.49 -15.00 6.73
N GLU A 814 -1.26 -16.04 7.55
CA GLU A 814 -2.24 -16.58 8.47
C GLU A 814 -2.07 -15.92 9.83
N SER A 815 -3.17 -15.46 10.41
CA SER A 815 -3.13 -14.77 11.69
C SER A 815 -4.38 -15.02 12.51
N VAL A 816 -4.23 -14.87 13.82
CA VAL A 816 -5.33 -14.75 14.77
C VAL A 816 -4.97 -13.62 15.72
N SER A 817 -5.90 -12.71 15.95
CA SER A 817 -5.74 -11.67 16.97
C SER A 817 -7.00 -11.48 17.78
N ARG A 818 -6.84 -10.90 18.97
CA ARG A 818 -7.95 -10.56 19.85
C ARG A 818 -7.57 -9.41 20.77
N GLN A 819 -8.49 -8.47 20.94
CA GLN A 819 -8.37 -7.41 21.94
C GLN A 819 -8.85 -7.91 23.31
N PHE A 820 -8.12 -7.50 24.35
CA PHE A 820 -8.42 -7.80 25.75
C PHE A 820 -8.34 -6.54 26.59
N GLU A 821 -9.13 -6.52 27.65
CA GLU A 821 -9.02 -5.53 28.72
C GLU A 821 -8.33 -6.18 29.92
N LEU A 822 -7.23 -5.58 30.38
CA LEU A 822 -6.52 -6.03 31.57
C LEU A 822 -7.36 -5.71 32.81
N PRO A 823 -7.52 -6.66 33.74
CA PRO A 823 -8.22 -6.40 34.97
C PRO A 823 -7.40 -5.43 35.82
N ALA A 824 -7.96 -4.27 36.15
CA ALA A 824 -7.36 -3.28 37.04
C ALA A 824 -8.21 -3.12 38.29
N GLY A 825 -7.58 -2.88 39.45
CA GLY A 825 -8.30 -2.79 40.72
C GLY A 825 -7.42 -2.36 41.88
N ALA A 826 -8.03 -2.25 43.07
CA ALA A 826 -7.30 -2.02 44.31
C ALA A 826 -6.54 -3.29 44.72
N ALA A 827 -5.36 -3.10 45.30
CA ALA A 827 -4.54 -4.20 45.79
C ALA A 827 -5.29 -5.05 46.82
N VAL A 828 -5.15 -6.36 46.72
CA VAL A 828 -5.70 -7.33 47.68
C VAL A 828 -4.62 -7.75 48.66
N ASP A 829 -4.88 -7.63 49.95
CA ASP A 829 -3.93 -8.02 50.99
C ASP A 829 -3.52 -9.50 50.86
N GLY A 830 -2.20 -9.71 50.73
CA GLY A 830 -1.58 -11.01 50.50
C GLY A 830 -0.73 -11.49 51.67
N SER A 831 -0.64 -12.81 51.86
CA SER A 831 0.36 -13.46 52.72
C SER A 831 1.14 -14.52 51.94
N PHE A 832 2.46 -14.38 51.92
CA PHE A 832 3.40 -15.19 51.12
C PHE A 832 3.93 -16.39 51.92
N GLN A 833 3.02 -17.22 52.44
CA GLN A 833 3.39 -18.50 53.05
C GLN A 833 3.04 -19.62 52.09
N PRO A 834 4.03 -20.32 51.51
CA PRO A 834 3.75 -21.44 50.62
C PRO A 834 3.09 -22.61 51.36
N PHE A 835 2.09 -23.23 50.74
CA PHE A 835 1.44 -24.45 51.23
C PHE A 835 0.89 -25.26 50.04
N SER A 836 0.42 -26.48 50.31
CA SER A 836 -0.28 -27.29 49.31
C SER A 836 -1.78 -27.31 49.58
N THR A 837 -2.58 -27.28 48.52
CA THR A 837 -4.04 -27.35 48.59
C THR A 837 -4.58 -28.38 47.62
N LEU A 838 -5.70 -29.01 47.97
CA LEU A 838 -6.41 -29.94 47.10
C LEU A 838 -7.52 -29.19 46.34
N LEU A 839 -7.48 -29.20 45.02
CA LEU A 839 -8.57 -28.72 44.17
C LEU A 839 -9.59 -29.84 43.97
N PRO A 840 -10.86 -29.67 44.39
CA PRO A 840 -11.96 -30.53 43.97
C PRO A 840 -12.06 -30.62 42.44
N GLU A 841 -12.71 -31.67 41.93
CA GLU A 841 -12.96 -31.77 40.48
C GLU A 841 -13.69 -30.53 39.95
N ASN A 842 -13.26 -30.07 38.76
CA ASN A 842 -13.80 -28.89 38.07
C ASN A 842 -13.72 -27.57 38.86
N THR A 843 -12.73 -27.42 39.75
CA THR A 843 -12.52 -26.15 40.46
C THR A 843 -12.14 -25.05 39.47
N ALA A 844 -12.92 -23.97 39.42
CA ALA A 844 -12.61 -22.82 38.58
C ALA A 844 -11.33 -22.12 39.05
N ILE A 845 -10.41 -21.90 38.12
CA ILE A 845 -9.16 -21.18 38.35
C ILE A 845 -9.25 -19.86 37.61
N TRP A 846 -9.13 -18.77 38.34
CA TRP A 846 -9.29 -17.40 37.89
C TRP A 846 -7.94 -16.71 37.75
N HIS A 847 -7.92 -15.66 36.95
CA HIS A 847 -6.75 -14.82 36.80
C HIS A 847 -6.50 -13.92 38.02
N THR A 848 -7.56 -13.45 38.67
CA THR A 848 -7.48 -12.43 39.74
C THR A 848 -7.82 -13.02 41.10
N ALA A 849 -7.26 -12.45 42.17
CA ALA A 849 -7.59 -12.81 43.55
C ALA A 849 -9.08 -12.61 43.91
N GLY A 850 -9.80 -11.77 43.14
CA GLY A 850 -11.24 -11.57 43.29
C GLY A 850 -12.11 -12.74 42.79
N LEU A 851 -11.52 -13.82 42.27
CA LEU A 851 -12.21 -15.00 41.74
C LEU A 851 -13.29 -14.66 40.69
N SER A 852 -13.00 -13.66 39.86
CA SER A 852 -13.89 -13.17 38.80
C SER A 852 -13.08 -12.68 37.59
N GLY A 853 -13.76 -12.42 36.48
CA GLY A 853 -13.14 -11.97 35.24
C GLY A 853 -12.66 -13.14 34.36
N LEU A 854 -11.38 -13.13 33.97
CA LEU A 854 -10.82 -14.19 33.12
C LEU A 854 -10.64 -15.48 33.94
N GLN A 855 -11.41 -16.51 33.62
CA GLN A 855 -11.19 -17.87 34.13
C GLN A 855 -10.13 -18.55 33.26
N LEU A 856 -8.97 -18.91 33.82
CA LEU A 856 -7.87 -19.57 33.08
C LEU A 856 -8.19 -21.02 32.71
N GLY A 857 -9.04 -21.68 33.51
CA GLY A 857 -9.46 -23.05 33.27
C GLY A 857 -10.15 -23.67 34.47
N THR A 858 -10.18 -25.00 34.51
CA THR A 858 -10.58 -25.77 35.68
C THR A 858 -9.47 -26.72 36.12
N GLY A 859 -9.35 -26.96 37.42
CA GLY A 859 -8.34 -27.83 37.99
C GLY A 859 -8.91 -28.92 38.87
N ALA A 860 -8.18 -30.02 38.99
CA ALA A 860 -8.43 -31.10 39.95
C ALA A 860 -7.10 -31.66 40.50
N GLY A 861 -7.09 -32.00 41.79
CA GLY A 861 -5.93 -32.63 42.45
C GLY A 861 -5.07 -31.65 43.25
N TRP A 862 -3.93 -32.15 43.76
CA TRP A 862 -3.02 -31.39 44.62
C TRP A 862 -2.22 -30.37 43.83
N VAL A 863 -2.18 -29.12 44.33
CA VAL A 863 -1.43 -28.02 43.74
C VAL A 863 -0.70 -27.24 44.82
N ASP A 864 0.45 -26.67 44.48
CA ASP A 864 1.16 -25.76 45.37
C ASP A 864 0.58 -24.35 45.26
N ALA A 865 0.34 -23.73 46.40
CA ALA A 865 -0.02 -22.33 46.52
C ALA A 865 1.20 -21.56 47.06
N VAL A 866 1.49 -20.41 46.45
CA VAL A 866 2.57 -19.51 46.91
C VAL A 866 2.12 -18.62 48.08
N GLY A 867 0.81 -18.52 48.30
CA GLY A 867 0.24 -17.68 49.34
C GLY A 867 -1.27 -17.50 49.23
N MET A 868 -1.79 -16.69 50.13
CA MET A 868 -3.19 -16.26 50.18
C MET A 868 -3.32 -14.81 49.76
N TYR A 869 -4.40 -14.47 49.05
CA TYR A 869 -4.82 -13.09 48.76
C TYR A 869 -6.29 -12.96 49.09
N GLY A 870 -6.62 -12.26 50.18
CA GLY A 870 -7.96 -12.31 50.77
C GLY A 870 -8.39 -13.76 51.07
N THR A 871 -9.45 -14.24 50.41
CA THR A 871 -9.96 -15.61 50.55
C THR A 871 -9.46 -16.57 49.46
N ALA A 872 -8.70 -16.08 48.48
CA ALA A 872 -8.21 -16.84 47.35
C ALA A 872 -6.80 -17.40 47.59
N CYS A 873 -6.56 -18.60 47.07
CA CYS A 873 -5.24 -19.25 47.04
C CYS A 873 -4.56 -18.87 45.74
N ARG A 874 -3.36 -18.30 45.79
CA ARG A 874 -2.53 -18.11 44.59
C ARG A 874 -1.79 -19.39 44.27
N LEU A 875 -2.28 -20.11 43.27
CA LEU A 875 -1.82 -21.41 42.82
C LEU A 875 -0.65 -21.27 41.85
N LYS A 876 0.40 -22.08 42.01
CA LYS A 876 1.45 -22.30 41.02
C LYS A 876 0.99 -23.41 40.07
N LEU A 877 0.48 -23.04 38.89
CA LEU A 877 -0.06 -23.97 37.90
C LEU A 877 1.04 -24.60 37.06
N THR A 878 2.05 -23.81 36.70
CA THR A 878 3.29 -24.25 36.05
C THR A 878 4.47 -23.48 36.65
N ASP A 879 5.69 -23.67 36.12
CA ASP A 879 6.81 -22.82 36.52
C ASP A 879 6.67 -21.35 36.10
N ARG A 880 5.75 -21.04 35.19
CA ARG A 880 5.56 -19.68 34.64
C ARG A 880 4.16 -19.12 34.88
N VAL A 881 3.18 -19.96 35.17
CA VAL A 881 1.78 -19.56 35.23
C VAL A 881 1.22 -19.72 36.63
N PHE A 882 0.61 -18.65 37.13
CA PHE A 882 -0.13 -18.61 38.38
C PHE A 882 -1.62 -18.40 38.13
N GLY A 883 -2.45 -18.78 39.08
CA GLY A 883 -3.88 -18.50 39.06
C GLY A 883 -4.48 -18.50 40.46
N PHE A 884 -5.76 -18.19 40.59
CA PHE A 884 -6.44 -18.06 41.86
C PHE A 884 -7.66 -18.98 41.93
N ALA A 885 -7.83 -19.67 43.04
CA ALA A 885 -9.03 -20.45 43.31
C ALA A 885 -9.47 -20.28 44.76
N ALA A 886 -10.71 -20.66 45.06
CA ALA A 886 -11.17 -20.77 46.44
C ALA A 886 -10.34 -21.82 47.19
N CYS A 887 -9.87 -21.48 48.37
CA CYS A 887 -9.11 -22.39 49.22
C CYS A 887 -10.05 -23.36 49.96
N THR A 888 -9.94 -24.65 49.69
CA THR A 888 -10.84 -25.67 50.28
C THR A 888 -10.17 -26.53 51.37
N LEU A 889 -8.92 -26.97 51.18
CA LEU A 889 -8.19 -27.83 52.14
C LEU A 889 -6.71 -27.44 52.23
N ARG A 890 -6.24 -27.10 53.44
CA ARG A 890 -4.82 -26.81 53.73
C ARG A 890 -4.23 -27.90 54.64
N THR A 891 -3.69 -28.95 54.04
CA THR A 891 -3.04 -30.06 54.79
C THR A 891 -1.79 -30.53 54.06
N ASP A 892 -0.96 -31.35 54.73
CA ASP A 892 0.22 -31.95 54.11
C ASP A 892 -0.18 -32.81 52.90
N PRO A 893 0.47 -32.63 51.73
CA PRO A 893 0.19 -33.43 50.56
C PRO A 893 0.72 -34.86 50.72
N PRO A 894 0.09 -35.85 50.07
CA PRO A 894 0.67 -37.19 49.94
C PRO A 894 2.08 -37.14 49.32
N LYS A 895 3.00 -37.98 49.82
CA LYS A 895 4.39 -38.04 49.32
C LYS A 895 4.50 -38.40 47.83
N ASP A 896 3.48 -39.03 47.28
CA ASP A 896 3.36 -39.52 45.89
C ASP A 896 2.34 -38.72 45.06
N ARG A 897 2.02 -37.48 45.45
CA ARG A 897 1.05 -36.66 44.72
C ARG A 897 1.45 -36.45 43.25
N LYS A 898 0.48 -36.60 42.36
CA LYS A 898 0.61 -36.22 40.95
C LYS A 898 0.41 -34.71 40.79
N ALA A 899 1.00 -34.15 39.74
CA ALA A 899 0.74 -32.77 39.33
C ALA A 899 -0.77 -32.57 39.11
N PRO A 900 -1.31 -31.36 39.37
CA PRO A 900 -2.73 -31.11 39.20
C PRO A 900 -3.10 -31.25 37.72
N ALA A 901 -4.27 -31.86 37.46
CA ALA A 901 -4.83 -31.89 36.12
C ALA A 901 -5.51 -30.54 35.88
N ILE A 902 -4.90 -29.71 35.02
CA ILE A 902 -5.46 -28.42 34.61
C ILE A 902 -6.03 -28.56 33.21
N VAL A 903 -7.33 -28.29 33.07
CA VAL A 903 -8.00 -28.15 31.79
C VAL A 903 -8.06 -26.66 31.46
N TRP A 904 -7.10 -26.19 30.65
CA TRP A 904 -7.06 -24.80 30.18
C TRP A 904 -8.26 -24.52 29.28
N THR A 905 -8.92 -23.39 29.51
CA THR A 905 -9.90 -22.88 28.55
C THR A 905 -9.15 -22.22 27.40
N SER A 906 -9.24 -22.76 26.18
CA SER A 906 -8.73 -22.07 24.98
C SER A 906 -9.54 -20.80 24.75
N HIS A 907 -8.93 -19.64 25.00
CA HIS A 907 -9.63 -18.35 24.94
C HIS A 907 -9.79 -17.79 23.53
N VAL A 908 -8.91 -18.16 22.60
CA VAL A 908 -8.93 -17.65 21.23
C VAL A 908 -8.77 -18.77 20.24
N VAL A 909 -9.88 -19.17 19.63
CA VAL A 909 -9.94 -20.19 18.58
C VAL A 909 -10.77 -19.61 17.44
N PRO A 910 -10.20 -19.35 16.25
CA PRO A 910 -11.00 -18.83 15.14
C PRO A 910 -12.04 -19.86 14.69
N PRO A 911 -13.20 -19.43 14.15
CA PRO A 911 -14.13 -20.32 13.50
C PRO A 911 -13.45 -21.17 12.42
N ARG A 912 -13.81 -22.45 12.31
CA ARG A 912 -13.30 -23.34 11.27
C ARG A 912 -14.36 -23.55 10.20
N ILE A 913 -13.96 -23.45 8.94
CA ILE A 913 -14.81 -23.69 7.78
C ILE A 913 -14.48 -25.09 7.24
N LEU A 914 -15.43 -26.01 7.33
CA LEU A 914 -15.27 -27.40 6.92
C LEU A 914 -16.11 -27.64 5.67
N LEU A 915 -15.47 -27.80 4.52
CA LEU A 915 -16.16 -28.07 3.25
C LEU A 915 -16.58 -29.53 3.15
N THR A 916 -17.86 -29.78 2.86
CA THR A 916 -18.36 -31.10 2.47
C THR A 916 -18.37 -31.28 0.94
N THR A 917 -18.50 -30.18 0.20
CA THR A 917 -18.44 -30.15 -1.27
C THR A 917 -17.40 -29.13 -1.69
N ARG A 918 -16.34 -29.59 -2.37
CA ARG A 918 -15.30 -28.73 -2.96
C ARG A 918 -15.53 -28.63 -4.48
N PRO A 919 -15.44 -27.43 -5.06
CA PRO A 919 -15.55 -27.26 -6.50
C PRO A 919 -14.31 -27.83 -7.20
N GLU A 920 -14.49 -28.31 -8.44
CA GLU A 920 -13.35 -28.60 -9.32
C GLU A 920 -12.60 -27.31 -9.61
N SER A 921 -11.27 -27.36 -9.59
CA SER A 921 -10.43 -26.17 -9.85
C SER A 921 -10.49 -25.68 -11.30
N LEU A 922 -10.99 -26.49 -12.22
CA LEU A 922 -11.22 -26.17 -13.63
C LEU A 922 -12.62 -26.64 -14.02
N THR A 923 -13.43 -25.77 -14.60
CA THR A 923 -14.81 -26.10 -14.97
C THR A 923 -15.30 -25.31 -16.19
N LYS A 924 -16.30 -25.84 -16.89
CA LYS A 924 -17.05 -25.12 -17.93
C LYS A 924 -18.37 -24.56 -17.41
N ALA A 925 -18.74 -24.89 -16.17
CA ALA A 925 -20.00 -24.47 -15.59
C ALA A 925 -19.99 -22.97 -15.28
N GLU A 926 -21.15 -22.32 -15.42
CA GLU A 926 -21.31 -20.90 -15.08
C GLU A 926 -21.35 -20.64 -13.58
N SER A 927 -21.56 -21.69 -12.78
CA SER A 927 -21.50 -21.66 -11.33
C SER A 927 -20.99 -22.99 -10.78
N VAL A 928 -20.52 -22.96 -9.53
CA VAL A 928 -20.10 -24.15 -8.78
C VAL A 928 -20.80 -24.21 -7.44
N MET A 929 -21.11 -25.43 -6.99
CA MET A 929 -21.69 -25.63 -5.67
C MET A 929 -20.60 -25.69 -4.61
N ILE A 930 -20.78 -24.94 -3.52
CA ILE A 930 -19.95 -25.04 -2.32
C ILE A 930 -20.88 -25.27 -1.13
N ALA A 931 -20.61 -26.33 -0.39
CA ALA A 931 -21.37 -26.69 0.79
C ALA A 931 -20.43 -27.11 1.92
N GLY A 932 -20.86 -26.87 3.15
CA GLY A 932 -20.08 -27.20 4.32
C GLY A 932 -20.72 -26.76 5.63
N GLU A 933 -19.91 -26.79 6.67
CA GLU A 933 -20.28 -26.39 8.01
C GLU A 933 -19.19 -25.50 8.60
N VAL A 934 -19.61 -24.36 9.15
CA VAL A 934 -18.76 -23.54 10.00
C VAL A 934 -18.95 -24.02 11.43
N VAL A 935 -17.86 -24.24 12.15
CA VAL A 935 -17.88 -24.68 13.55
C VAL A 935 -17.04 -23.76 14.42
N HIS A 936 -17.52 -23.46 15.61
CA HIS A 936 -16.80 -22.73 16.64
C HIS A 936 -17.24 -23.21 18.04
N PRO A 937 -16.34 -23.35 19.03
CA PRO A 937 -16.68 -23.91 20.35
C PRO A 937 -17.76 -23.13 21.12
N ALA A 938 -17.86 -21.82 20.90
CA ALA A 938 -18.83 -20.96 21.59
C ALA A 938 -20.01 -20.59 20.67
N SER A 939 -19.78 -19.60 19.79
CA SER A 939 -20.79 -19.14 18.84
C SER A 939 -20.19 -18.70 17.51
N ILE A 940 -21.01 -18.62 16.48
CA ILE A 940 -20.71 -17.98 15.21
C ILE A 940 -21.59 -16.74 15.11
N ARG A 941 -21.00 -15.58 14.83
CA ARG A 941 -21.73 -14.33 14.58
C ARG A 941 -22.33 -14.35 13.19
N ASP A 942 -21.53 -14.64 12.18
CA ASP A 942 -21.95 -14.72 10.78
C ASP A 942 -20.92 -15.46 9.91
N PHE A 943 -21.34 -15.75 8.69
CA PHE A 943 -20.55 -16.37 7.65
C PHE A 943 -20.94 -15.79 6.29
N TYR A 944 -19.96 -15.51 5.44
CA TYR A 944 -20.20 -14.98 4.11
C TYR A 944 -19.18 -15.47 3.09
N ILE A 945 -19.56 -15.40 1.81
CA ILE A 945 -18.72 -15.81 0.68
C ILE A 945 -18.60 -14.62 -0.27
N ILE A 946 -17.36 -14.28 -0.61
CA ILE A 946 -17.01 -13.24 -1.59
C ILE A 946 -16.38 -13.91 -2.80
N VAL A 947 -16.82 -13.53 -3.99
CA VAL A 947 -16.22 -13.95 -5.26
C VAL A 947 -15.57 -12.75 -5.91
N SER A 948 -14.38 -12.97 -6.45
CA SER A 948 -13.64 -11.97 -7.23
C SER A 948 -13.02 -12.61 -8.45
N ASN A 949 -12.85 -11.86 -9.54
CA ASN A 949 -12.23 -12.34 -10.76
C ASN A 949 -11.27 -11.26 -11.29
N PHE A 950 -9.99 -11.58 -11.42
CA PHE A 950 -8.94 -10.60 -11.77
C PHE A 950 -9.00 -10.08 -13.21
N LYS A 951 -9.71 -10.76 -14.11
CA LYS A 951 -9.85 -10.34 -15.51
C LYS A 951 -11.20 -9.69 -15.80
N SER A 952 -12.14 -9.75 -14.86
CA SER A 952 -13.47 -9.15 -15.00
C SER A 952 -13.46 -7.70 -14.51
N ASP A 953 -14.17 -6.82 -15.23
CA ASP A 953 -14.47 -5.46 -14.75
C ASP A 953 -15.53 -5.46 -13.62
N ARG A 954 -15.97 -6.64 -13.16
CA ARG A 954 -16.93 -6.77 -12.07
C ARG A 954 -16.25 -6.64 -10.70
N PRO A 955 -16.79 -5.82 -9.79
CA PRO A 955 -16.28 -5.71 -8.43
C PRO A 955 -16.45 -7.01 -7.65
N LYS A 956 -15.78 -7.08 -6.49
CA LYS A 956 -15.94 -8.20 -5.55
C LYS A 956 -17.41 -8.33 -5.18
N GLN A 957 -17.97 -9.51 -5.34
CA GLN A 957 -19.38 -9.75 -5.07
C GLN A 957 -19.53 -10.63 -3.83
N LYS A 958 -20.24 -10.14 -2.81
CA LYS A 958 -20.73 -11.00 -1.72
C LYS A 958 -21.92 -11.80 -2.25
N VAL A 959 -21.72 -13.11 -2.42
CA VAL A 959 -22.73 -14.01 -3.04
C VAL A 959 -23.54 -14.78 -2.02
N PHE A 960 -23.05 -14.85 -0.78
CA PHE A 960 -23.73 -15.52 0.32
C PHE A 960 -23.46 -14.78 1.63
N TYR A 961 -24.50 -14.66 2.45
CA TYR A 961 -24.40 -14.19 3.83
C TYR A 961 -25.39 -14.97 4.70
N ALA A 962 -24.91 -15.52 5.80
CA ALA A 962 -25.73 -16.19 6.79
C ALA A 962 -25.36 -15.70 8.20
N PRO A 963 -26.30 -15.12 8.95
CA PRO A 963 -26.09 -14.81 10.35
C PRO A 963 -26.09 -16.11 11.18
N GLY A 964 -25.21 -16.20 12.17
CA GLY A 964 -25.05 -17.38 13.00
C GLY A 964 -25.98 -17.41 14.23
N LYS A 965 -26.25 -18.63 14.71
CA LYS A 965 -26.83 -18.92 16.04
C LYS A 965 -26.18 -20.20 16.59
N GLY A 966 -25.50 -20.10 17.73
CA GLY A 966 -24.80 -21.25 18.34
C GLY A 966 -23.44 -21.57 17.69
N GLY A 967 -22.84 -22.69 18.07
CA GLY A 967 -21.47 -23.08 17.67
C GLY A 967 -21.34 -23.78 16.31
N SER A 968 -22.43 -23.92 15.55
CA SER A 968 -22.42 -24.56 14.22
C SER A 968 -23.36 -23.83 13.26
N LEU A 969 -22.92 -23.67 12.01
CA LEU A 969 -23.69 -23.06 10.93
C LEU A 969 -23.43 -23.81 9.62
N LYS A 970 -24.44 -24.55 9.15
CA LYS A 970 -24.40 -25.21 7.83
C LYS A 970 -24.68 -24.21 6.71
N PHE A 971 -24.01 -24.38 5.59
CA PHE A 971 -24.23 -23.59 4.40
C PHE A 971 -24.15 -24.45 3.13
N ASP A 972 -24.88 -24.01 2.13
CA ASP A 972 -24.86 -24.50 0.77
C ASP A 972 -25.14 -23.29 -0.13
N SER A 973 -24.30 -23.05 -1.12
CA SER A 973 -24.46 -21.93 -2.03
C SER A 973 -23.93 -22.26 -3.42
N SER A 974 -24.68 -21.84 -4.44
CA SER A 974 -24.22 -21.83 -5.83
C SER A 974 -23.44 -20.54 -6.08
N ILE A 975 -22.17 -20.69 -6.41
CA ILE A 975 -21.22 -19.60 -6.58
C ILE A 975 -21.09 -19.29 -8.07
N PRO A 976 -21.56 -18.12 -8.54
CA PRO A 976 -21.42 -17.74 -9.94
C PRO A 976 -19.95 -17.50 -10.29
N LEU A 977 -19.56 -17.95 -11.49
CA LEU A 977 -18.21 -17.82 -12.02
C LEU A 977 -18.20 -16.94 -13.27
N SER A 978 -17.27 -15.98 -13.29
CA SER A 978 -16.93 -15.26 -14.53
C SER A 978 -15.89 -16.06 -15.32
N PRO A 979 -15.82 -15.94 -16.66
CA PRO A 979 -14.76 -16.57 -17.44
C PRO A 979 -13.36 -16.25 -16.89
N GLY A 980 -12.46 -17.24 -16.90
CA GLY A 980 -11.11 -17.13 -16.33
C GLY A 980 -11.02 -17.46 -14.83
N LEU A 981 -10.00 -16.93 -14.16
CA LEU A 981 -9.70 -17.22 -12.76
C LEU A 981 -10.64 -16.49 -11.80
N ASN A 982 -11.35 -17.25 -10.98
CA ASN A 982 -12.20 -16.76 -9.89
C ASN A 982 -11.57 -17.14 -8.55
N GLN A 983 -11.44 -16.16 -7.66
CA GLN A 983 -11.09 -16.34 -6.26
C GLN A 983 -12.34 -16.28 -5.40
N ILE A 984 -12.54 -17.32 -4.59
CA ILE A 984 -13.70 -17.48 -3.72
C ILE A 984 -13.20 -17.47 -2.27
N LEU A 985 -13.44 -16.36 -1.57
CA LEU A 985 -13.07 -16.16 -0.17
C LEU A 985 -14.28 -16.44 0.72
N LEU A 986 -14.16 -17.46 1.55
CA LEU A 986 -15.13 -17.79 2.59
C LEU A 986 -14.64 -17.20 3.91
N VAL A 987 -15.50 -16.48 4.62
CA VAL A 987 -15.17 -15.82 5.89
C VAL A 987 -16.23 -16.15 6.93
N ALA A 988 -15.78 -16.63 8.08
CA ALA A 988 -16.59 -16.94 9.25
C ALA A 988 -16.12 -16.11 10.44
N ARG A 989 -17.05 -15.49 11.17
CA ARG A 989 -16.72 -14.60 12.29
C ARG A 989 -17.35 -15.11 13.57
N HIS A 990 -16.56 -15.19 14.63
CA HIS A 990 -17.09 -15.34 15.99
C HIS A 990 -17.50 -13.98 16.54
N ASP A 991 -16.67 -12.97 16.33
CA ASP A 991 -16.91 -11.56 16.62
C ASP A 991 -16.15 -10.70 15.59
N LYS A 992 -15.92 -9.40 15.88
CA LYS A 992 -15.22 -8.51 14.95
C LYS A 992 -13.72 -8.83 14.80
N ASP A 993 -13.10 -9.43 15.82
CA ASP A 993 -11.65 -9.66 15.89
C ASP A 993 -11.33 -11.11 15.49
N LEU A 994 -12.18 -12.06 15.92
CA LEU A 994 -11.92 -13.49 15.76
C LEU A 994 -12.56 -14.04 14.48
N VAL A 995 -11.73 -14.09 13.43
CA VAL A 995 -12.13 -14.44 12.06
C VAL A 995 -11.42 -15.70 11.58
N GLY A 996 -12.19 -16.62 10.99
CA GLY A 996 -11.68 -17.75 10.22
C GLY A 996 -11.97 -17.55 8.73
N HIS A 997 -11.02 -17.90 7.87
CA HIS A 997 -11.19 -17.74 6.43
C HIS A 997 -10.57 -18.90 5.64
N LEU A 998 -11.10 -19.10 4.43
CA LEU A 998 -10.65 -20.09 3.46
C LEU A 998 -10.73 -19.50 2.05
N LEU A 999 -9.63 -19.55 1.29
CA LEU A 999 -9.56 -19.07 -0.09
C LEU A 999 -9.49 -20.25 -1.05
N LEU A 1000 -10.34 -20.25 -2.07
CA LEU A 1000 -10.36 -21.23 -3.15
C LEU A 1000 -10.15 -20.55 -4.51
N SER A 1001 -9.54 -21.26 -5.46
CA SER A 1001 -9.37 -20.82 -6.84
C SER A 1001 -10.11 -21.76 -7.79
N VAL A 1002 -10.91 -21.19 -8.70
CA VAL A 1002 -11.63 -21.92 -9.74
C VAL A 1002 -11.49 -21.20 -11.08
N VAL A 1003 -11.01 -21.91 -12.09
CA VAL A 1003 -10.91 -21.41 -13.47
C VAL A 1003 -12.14 -21.86 -14.25
N ARG A 1004 -12.88 -20.89 -14.80
CA ARG A 1004 -13.94 -21.14 -15.79
C ARG A 1004 -13.36 -21.03 -17.20
N GLU A 1005 -13.42 -22.11 -17.97
CA GLU A 1005 -12.98 -22.15 -19.38
C GLU A 1005 -13.84 -21.29 -20.32
#